data_AF-A0A653ADG2-F1
#
_entry.id   AF-A0A653ADG2-F1
#
_cell.length_a   1.000
_cell.length_b   1.000
_cell.length_c   1.000
_cell.angle_alpha   90.00
_cell.angle_beta   90.00
_cell.angle_gamma   90.00
#
_symmetry.space_group_name_H-M   'P 1'
#
loop_
_entity.id
_entity.type
_entity.pdbx_description
1 polymer ?
#
loop_
_entity_poly.entity_id
_entity_poly.type
_entity_poly.pdbx_seq_one_letter_code
_entity_poly.pdbx_strand_id
1 'polypeptide(L)'
;MRERLGFILSRLYRRQGALPPLSGIDADAQFRPEERDVEAAGRNLNAAFLIRLCGRQGEPQRSRARAWFAQLAGDPRWASVADFYEKALKRLPLELDDAIRRSGGRFGEEIARLNGLAVNAGEAFTGLDALEACWRVFFPEGVEALRDAGRAVEGLRGARTVALTGLNERPIERPVSEVLFASNVLLTRPSGEAHCSARMRDRLAELRDEPQLFWYDHPIPIGVDPGQNEVIYGLRALDQAVAFEKGQRVALPDERLSCVLSVSVTHEGLASLAREVLEESLREGLDGLPHLRVYALTEADAERLFAAVLAPAAERYRGGADLVALRAVYGVNGEYGRHYTFLRALAALWHVLVDRRVRATFKIDLDQVFPQEQLLRETGCSAFAHLKTPLWGASGIDARGEKVRLGLIAGALVNAEDAHRSLFEPDVPMPDTSALRGDEWIFCSALPQAVSTRAEMMARYDREDLDGRRTCIQRIHVTGGTCGAWIEDLRRHRPFTPTFIGRAEDQAYLLSCLFASGGEFLRYVHKPGLIMRHDKGAFAAEAVRAAAAGKQVGDYIRMLLFTEYARALPWPVEETKGVVDPFTGCFISRIPVTAAVLRLALKAARTFAEGDSRTACELLEGGAARLGRWMGDPSGGGPNVLAERVAAERRAWNDYYDLLDALEKALEEGDPFAHRLEAEARRIIDGCELRV
;
A
#
# COMPACT_ATOMS: atom_id res chain seq x y z
N MET A 1 -27.32 20.15 11.72
CA MET A 1 -26.53 19.35 10.76
C MET A 1 -26.70 17.85 10.95
N ARG A 2 -26.51 17.33 12.17
CA ARG A 2 -26.69 15.90 12.51
C ARG A 2 -28.00 15.28 11.99
N GLU A 3 -29.12 15.98 12.10
CA GLU A 3 -30.42 15.50 11.58
C GLU A 3 -30.46 15.38 10.06
N ARG A 4 -29.81 16.31 9.34
CA ARG A 4 -29.72 16.29 7.88
C ARG A 4 -28.92 15.06 7.41
N LEU A 5 -27.76 14.83 8.03
CA LEU A 5 -26.97 13.63 7.72
C LEU A 5 -27.72 12.35 8.11
N GLY A 6 -28.41 12.32 9.26
CA GLY A 6 -29.24 11.17 9.66
C GLY A 6 -30.33 10.85 8.63
N PHE A 7 -30.94 11.86 8.02
CA PHE A 7 -31.90 11.67 6.93
C PHE A 7 -31.25 11.10 5.65
N ILE A 8 -30.11 11.65 5.23
CA ILE A 8 -29.33 11.14 4.09
C ILE A 8 -28.97 9.67 4.30
N LEU A 9 -28.40 9.34 5.46
CA LEU A 9 -28.03 7.98 5.83
C LEU A 9 -29.26 7.06 5.88
N SER A 10 -30.42 7.57 6.33
CA SER A 10 -31.67 6.81 6.28
C SER A 10 -32.10 6.49 4.85
N ARG A 11 -31.93 7.38 3.88
CA ARG A 11 -32.20 7.07 2.46
C ARG A 11 -31.22 6.05 1.90
N LEU A 12 -29.97 6.06 2.37
CA LEU A 12 -28.95 5.12 1.90
C LEU A 12 -29.27 3.67 2.28
N TYR A 13 -29.65 3.40 3.53
CA TYR A 13 -29.72 2.01 4.04
C TYR A 13 -30.94 1.68 4.92
N ARG A 14 -31.98 2.52 4.94
CA ARG A 14 -33.27 2.19 5.58
C ARG A 14 -34.40 2.30 4.57
N ARG A 15 -35.41 1.46 4.74
CA ARG A 15 -36.63 1.54 3.95
C ARG A 15 -37.47 2.73 4.41
N GLN A 16 -38.01 3.51 3.47
CA GLN A 16 -38.91 4.62 3.77
C GLN A 16 -40.26 4.40 3.09
N GLY A 17 -41.19 3.75 3.79
CA GLY A 17 -42.47 3.34 3.21
C GLY A 17 -42.25 2.33 2.08
N ALA A 18 -42.74 2.65 0.87
CA ALA A 18 -42.52 1.84 -0.33
C ALA A 18 -41.13 2.03 -0.97
N LEU A 19 -40.39 3.07 -0.57
CA LEU A 19 -39.11 3.40 -1.18
C LEU A 19 -38.00 2.45 -0.70
N PRO A 20 -37.34 1.71 -1.62
CA PRO A 20 -36.19 0.92 -1.26
C PRO A 20 -35.01 1.81 -0.84
N PRO A 21 -34.07 1.28 -0.05
CA PRO A 21 -32.81 1.94 0.26
C PRO A 21 -31.93 2.09 -0.98
N LEU A 22 -31.24 3.22 -1.13
CA LEU A 22 -30.41 3.51 -2.31
C LEU A 22 -29.23 2.54 -2.47
N SER A 23 -28.59 2.19 -1.36
CA SER A 23 -27.42 1.29 -1.37
C SER A 23 -27.79 -0.19 -1.54
N GLY A 24 -29.08 -0.52 -1.55
CA GLY A 24 -29.57 -1.90 -1.55
C GLY A 24 -29.51 -2.61 -0.18
N ILE A 25 -29.08 -1.92 0.88
CA ILE A 25 -29.03 -2.46 2.26
C ILE A 25 -30.28 -2.03 3.03
N ASP A 26 -30.99 -2.98 3.65
CA ASP A 26 -32.15 -2.70 4.51
C ASP A 26 -31.80 -3.02 5.98
N ALA A 27 -31.27 -2.03 6.69
CA ALA A 27 -30.83 -2.18 8.08
C ALA A 27 -31.98 -2.53 9.03
N ASP A 28 -33.20 -2.07 8.76
CA ASP A 28 -34.38 -2.40 9.57
C ASP A 28 -34.75 -3.88 9.41
N ALA A 29 -34.66 -4.42 8.19
CA ALA A 29 -34.94 -5.83 7.92
C ALA A 29 -33.87 -6.79 8.50
N GLN A 30 -32.64 -6.30 8.70
CA GLN A 30 -31.55 -7.04 9.33
C GLN A 30 -31.59 -7.00 10.86
N PHE A 31 -32.28 -6.04 11.48
CA PHE A 31 -32.37 -5.97 12.93
C PHE A 31 -33.51 -6.84 13.47
N ARG A 32 -33.18 -8.09 13.83
CA ARG A 32 -34.10 -9.11 14.36
C ARG A 32 -33.60 -9.60 15.73
N PRO A 33 -33.75 -8.79 16.80
CA PRO A 33 -33.18 -9.07 18.11
C PRO A 33 -33.74 -10.32 18.82
N GLU A 34 -34.79 -10.93 18.27
CA GLU A 34 -35.30 -12.25 18.64
C GLU A 34 -34.37 -13.41 18.22
N GLU A 35 -33.58 -13.24 17.16
CA GLU A 35 -32.56 -14.19 16.71
C GLU A 35 -31.27 -13.95 17.52
N ARG A 36 -30.82 -14.96 18.28
CA ARG A 36 -29.76 -14.80 19.31
C ARG A 36 -28.57 -15.75 19.18
N ASP A 37 -28.49 -16.53 18.11
CA ASP A 37 -27.25 -17.25 17.85
C ASP A 37 -26.10 -16.26 17.63
N VAL A 38 -24.87 -16.78 17.69
CA VAL A 38 -23.67 -15.93 17.73
C VAL A 38 -23.54 -15.07 16.48
N GLU A 39 -23.93 -15.58 15.32
CA GLU A 39 -23.87 -14.86 14.04
C GLU A 39 -24.99 -13.81 13.94
N ALA A 40 -26.20 -14.19 14.35
CA ALA A 40 -27.34 -13.27 14.44
C ALA A 40 -27.07 -12.11 15.41
N ALA A 41 -26.35 -12.35 16.52
CA ALA A 41 -25.93 -11.30 17.45
C ALA A 41 -25.03 -10.25 16.78
N GLY A 42 -24.05 -10.68 15.98
CA GLY A 42 -23.18 -9.80 15.20
C GLY A 42 -23.94 -8.97 14.15
N ARG A 43 -24.84 -9.62 13.41
CA ARG A 43 -25.72 -8.94 12.45
C ARG A 43 -26.61 -7.90 13.14
N ASN A 44 -27.24 -8.28 14.25
CA ASN A 44 -28.11 -7.39 15.03
C ASN A 44 -27.34 -6.21 15.62
N LEU A 45 -26.10 -6.42 16.07
CA LEU A 45 -25.22 -5.35 16.55
C LEU A 45 -24.91 -4.34 15.44
N ASN A 46 -24.53 -4.82 14.24
CA ASN A 46 -24.25 -3.95 13.10
C ASN A 46 -25.50 -3.19 12.61
N ALA A 47 -26.64 -3.88 12.50
CA ALA A 47 -27.90 -3.24 12.12
C ALA A 47 -28.35 -2.19 13.16
N ALA A 48 -28.18 -2.49 14.45
CA ALA A 48 -28.45 -1.54 15.53
C ALA A 48 -27.57 -0.28 15.44
N PHE A 49 -26.29 -0.42 15.06
CA PHE A 49 -25.38 0.71 14.84
C PHE A 49 -25.91 1.63 13.74
N LEU A 50 -26.23 1.06 12.57
CA LEU A 50 -26.78 1.78 11.42
C LEU A 50 -28.09 2.50 11.76
N ILE A 51 -29.02 1.83 12.46
CA ILE A 51 -30.29 2.44 12.90
C ILE A 51 -30.04 3.64 13.84
N ARG A 52 -29.04 3.54 14.74
CA ARG A 52 -28.74 4.62 15.70
C ARG A 52 -28.14 5.88 15.06
N LEU A 53 -27.47 5.74 13.92
CA LEU A 53 -26.96 6.86 13.12
C LEU A 53 -28.09 7.69 12.47
N CYS A 54 -29.19 7.03 12.09
CA CYS A 54 -30.29 7.64 11.34
C CYS A 54 -31.48 8.07 12.18
N GLY A 55 -31.78 7.35 13.27
CA GLY A 55 -33.06 7.49 13.97
C GLY A 55 -33.23 8.84 14.67
N ARG A 56 -34.48 9.32 14.75
CA ARG A 56 -34.84 10.50 15.57
C ARG A 56 -34.80 10.14 17.06
N GLN A 57 -34.64 11.12 17.95
CA GLN A 57 -34.81 10.82 19.38
C GLN A 57 -36.26 10.38 19.63
N GLY A 58 -36.44 9.32 20.42
CA GLY A 58 -37.77 8.76 20.74
C GLY A 58 -38.33 7.71 19.77
N GLU A 59 -37.67 7.43 18.63
CA GLU A 59 -38.10 6.38 17.71
C GLU A 59 -38.01 4.98 18.37
N PRO A 60 -39.06 4.14 18.33
CA PRO A 60 -39.06 2.84 19.01
C PRO A 60 -37.93 1.91 18.58
N GLN A 61 -37.66 1.83 17.28
CA GLN A 61 -36.61 0.97 16.73
C GLN A 61 -35.22 1.42 17.15
N ARG A 62 -34.98 2.73 17.22
CA ARG A 62 -33.75 3.32 17.77
C ARG A 62 -33.57 3.00 19.26
N SER A 63 -34.66 3.02 20.02
CA SER A 63 -34.63 2.70 21.46
C SER A 63 -34.30 1.21 21.69
N ARG A 64 -34.89 0.32 20.88
CA ARG A 64 -34.55 -1.12 20.86
C ARG A 64 -33.09 -1.35 20.48
N ALA A 65 -32.59 -0.69 19.43
CA ALA A 65 -31.20 -0.76 19.02
C ALA A 65 -30.25 -0.30 20.15
N ARG A 66 -30.57 0.79 20.87
CA ARG A 66 -29.79 1.25 22.02
C ARG A 66 -29.77 0.23 23.16
N ALA A 67 -30.90 -0.41 23.46
CA ALA A 67 -30.97 -1.45 24.47
C ALA A 67 -30.10 -2.66 24.11
N TRP A 68 -30.06 -3.03 22.83
CA TRP A 68 -29.22 -4.13 22.32
C TRP A 68 -27.72 -3.90 22.57
N PHE A 69 -27.22 -2.69 22.30
CA PHE A 69 -25.84 -2.31 22.62
C PHE A 69 -25.49 -2.50 24.10
N ALA A 70 -26.40 -2.09 24.99
CA ALA A 70 -26.18 -2.22 26.43
C ALA A 70 -26.15 -3.69 26.88
N GLN A 71 -26.89 -4.57 26.23
CA GLN A 71 -26.89 -6.01 26.52
C GLN A 71 -25.57 -6.67 26.11
N LEU A 72 -24.98 -6.26 24.99
CA LEU A 72 -23.73 -6.83 24.47
C LEU A 72 -22.47 -6.30 25.17
N ALA A 73 -22.60 -5.33 26.08
CA ALA A 73 -21.46 -4.82 26.86
C ALA A 73 -20.80 -5.89 27.75
N GLY A 74 -21.49 -6.98 28.08
CA GLY A 74 -20.97 -8.13 28.83
C GLY A 74 -20.70 -9.37 27.98
N ASP A 75 -20.91 -9.32 26.66
CA ASP A 75 -20.71 -10.46 25.77
C ASP A 75 -19.21 -10.69 25.50
N PRO A 76 -18.64 -11.89 25.77
CA PRO A 76 -17.22 -12.15 25.61
C PRO A 76 -16.70 -11.94 24.18
N ARG A 77 -17.54 -12.15 23.16
CA ARG A 77 -17.17 -12.00 21.75
C ARG A 77 -17.46 -10.59 21.25
N TRP A 78 -18.64 -10.04 21.58
CA TRP A 78 -19.17 -8.84 20.97
C TRP A 78 -18.93 -7.54 21.75
N ALA A 79 -18.49 -7.60 23.00
CA ALA A 79 -18.27 -6.39 23.82
C ALA A 79 -17.29 -5.41 23.17
N SER A 80 -16.21 -5.90 22.55
CA SER A 80 -15.22 -5.07 21.86
C SER A 80 -15.79 -4.33 20.65
N VAL A 81 -16.63 -5.01 19.85
CA VAL A 81 -17.32 -4.44 18.69
C VAL A 81 -18.37 -3.42 19.12
N ALA A 82 -19.11 -3.72 20.19
CA ALA A 82 -20.12 -2.82 20.74
C ALA A 82 -19.49 -1.53 21.30
N ASP A 83 -18.38 -1.64 22.03
CA ASP A 83 -17.60 -0.49 22.53
C ASP A 83 -17.04 0.35 21.38
N PHE A 84 -16.47 -0.29 20.36
CA PHE A 84 -15.99 0.37 19.15
C PHE A 84 -17.08 1.21 18.49
N TYR A 85 -18.26 0.64 18.27
CA TYR A 85 -19.39 1.36 17.68
C TYR A 85 -19.94 2.47 18.58
N GLU A 86 -19.95 2.30 19.91
CA GLU A 86 -20.31 3.39 20.82
C GLU A 86 -19.32 4.57 20.76
N LYS A 87 -18.01 4.28 20.69
CA LYS A 87 -16.98 5.30 20.45
C LYS A 87 -17.20 6.00 19.11
N ALA A 88 -17.50 5.24 18.06
CA ALA A 88 -17.82 5.80 16.75
C ALA A 88 -19.04 6.74 16.79
N LEU A 89 -20.14 6.34 17.42
CA LEU A 89 -21.35 7.17 17.54
C LEU A 89 -21.09 8.52 18.23
N LYS A 90 -20.12 8.58 19.14
CA LYS A 90 -19.67 9.83 19.78
C LYS A 90 -18.73 10.63 18.87
N ARG A 91 -17.84 9.96 18.14
CA ARG A 91 -16.77 10.59 17.34
C ARG A 91 -17.26 11.18 16.02
N LEU A 92 -18.10 10.47 15.28
CA LEU A 92 -18.56 10.86 13.94
C LEU A 92 -19.11 12.31 13.90
N PRO A 93 -19.98 12.73 14.84
CA PRO A 93 -20.51 14.09 14.85
C PRO A 93 -19.45 15.17 15.12
N LEU A 94 -18.44 14.87 15.94
CA LEU A 94 -17.32 15.79 16.20
C LEU A 94 -16.44 15.96 14.97
N GLU A 95 -16.19 14.88 14.23
CA GLU A 95 -15.43 14.92 12.98
C GLU A 95 -16.16 15.75 11.92
N LEU A 96 -17.48 15.58 11.78
CA LEU A 96 -18.29 16.36 10.84
C LEU A 96 -18.27 17.85 11.15
N ASP A 97 -18.47 18.23 12.42
CA ASP A 97 -18.42 19.64 12.82
C ASP A 97 -17.02 20.23 12.56
N ASP A 98 -15.97 19.44 12.76
CA ASP A 98 -14.60 19.85 12.49
C ASP A 98 -14.30 20.00 10.99
N ALA A 99 -14.76 19.07 10.16
CA ALA A 99 -14.64 19.16 8.71
C ALA A 99 -15.39 20.40 8.16
N ILE A 100 -16.56 20.72 8.70
CA ILE A 100 -17.31 21.94 8.36
C ILE A 100 -16.50 23.18 8.72
N ARG A 101 -15.96 23.26 9.93
CA ARG A 101 -15.11 24.40 10.35
C ARG A 101 -13.89 24.55 9.45
N ARG A 102 -13.15 23.47 9.21
CA ARG A 102 -11.93 23.47 8.37
C ARG A 102 -12.20 23.85 6.92
N SER A 103 -13.39 23.54 6.40
CA SER A 103 -13.79 23.92 5.04
C SER A 103 -14.29 25.37 4.89
N GLY A 104 -14.36 26.14 5.99
CA GLY A 104 -14.99 27.46 6.01
C GLY A 104 -16.49 27.42 5.77
N GLY A 105 -17.16 26.32 6.14
CA GLY A 105 -18.61 26.12 5.94
C GLY A 105 -19.01 25.42 4.64
N ARG A 106 -18.16 25.40 3.61
CA ARG A 106 -18.45 24.81 2.29
C ARG A 106 -18.93 23.36 2.36
N PHE A 107 -18.29 22.54 3.18
CA PHE A 107 -18.71 21.14 3.36
C PHE A 107 -20.12 21.02 3.96
N GLY A 108 -20.50 21.96 4.83
CA GLY A 108 -21.86 22.03 5.38
C GLY A 108 -22.92 22.37 4.33
N GLU A 109 -22.56 23.16 3.33
CA GLU A 109 -23.43 23.49 2.18
C GLU A 109 -23.62 22.28 1.27
N GLU A 110 -22.56 21.49 1.03
CA GLU A 110 -22.63 20.23 0.27
C GLU A 110 -23.59 19.24 0.93
N ILE A 111 -23.48 19.05 2.25
CA ILE A 111 -24.41 18.19 3.03
C ILE A 111 -25.84 18.75 2.95
N ALA A 112 -26.01 20.06 3.06
CA ALA A 112 -27.33 20.69 2.97
C ALA A 112 -27.98 20.48 1.59
N ARG A 113 -27.20 20.59 0.51
CA ARG A 113 -27.64 20.34 -0.86
C ARG A 113 -28.06 18.88 -1.05
N LEU A 114 -27.23 17.93 -0.62
CA LEU A 114 -27.56 16.49 -0.67
C LEU A 114 -28.84 16.19 0.10
N ASN A 115 -29.00 16.74 1.30
CA ASN A 115 -30.23 16.58 2.08
C ASN A 115 -31.44 17.17 1.34
N GLY A 116 -31.31 18.36 0.75
CA GLY A 116 -32.38 18.99 -0.02
C GLY A 116 -32.84 18.13 -1.20
N LEU A 117 -31.90 17.54 -1.94
CA LEU A 117 -32.22 16.59 -3.02
C LEU A 117 -32.93 15.36 -2.49
N ALA A 118 -32.40 14.76 -1.42
CA ALA A 118 -32.98 13.56 -0.82
C ALA A 118 -34.41 13.78 -0.27
N VAL A 119 -34.72 14.97 0.26
CA VAL A 119 -36.05 15.33 0.78
C VAL A 119 -37.01 15.66 -0.36
N ASN A 120 -36.59 16.46 -1.34
CA ASN A 120 -37.49 17.03 -2.34
C ASN A 120 -37.77 16.08 -3.51
N ALA A 121 -36.80 15.27 -3.92
CA ALA A 121 -36.94 14.42 -5.10
C ALA A 121 -37.64 13.08 -4.83
N GLY A 122 -37.80 12.66 -3.57
CA GLY A 122 -38.56 11.46 -3.21
C GLY A 122 -38.10 10.21 -4.00
N GLU A 123 -39.01 9.65 -4.80
CA GLU A 123 -38.73 8.47 -5.64
C GLU A 123 -37.81 8.77 -6.85
N ALA A 124 -37.72 10.03 -7.28
CA ALA A 124 -36.85 10.44 -8.38
C ALA A 124 -35.37 10.52 -7.96
N PHE A 125 -35.06 10.53 -6.65
CA PHE A 125 -33.68 10.51 -6.17
C PHE A 125 -33.12 9.08 -6.17
N THR A 126 -32.82 8.54 -7.34
CA THR A 126 -32.27 7.19 -7.51
C THR A 126 -31.19 7.15 -8.61
N GLY A 127 -30.57 5.98 -8.82
CA GLY A 127 -29.62 5.77 -9.90
C GLY A 127 -28.37 6.65 -9.81
N LEU A 128 -27.86 7.05 -10.97
CA LEU A 128 -26.57 7.74 -11.12
C LEU A 128 -26.56 9.13 -10.47
N ASP A 129 -27.67 9.88 -10.56
CA ASP A 129 -27.76 11.23 -9.99
C ASP A 129 -27.72 11.21 -8.46
N ALA A 130 -28.38 10.23 -7.85
CA ALA A 130 -28.33 10.02 -6.41
C ALA A 130 -26.93 9.59 -5.95
N LEU A 131 -26.29 8.68 -6.70
CA LEU A 131 -24.92 8.24 -6.42
C LEU A 131 -23.93 9.40 -6.51
N GLU A 132 -23.98 10.20 -7.57
CA GLU A 132 -23.11 11.38 -7.72
C GLU A 132 -23.30 12.36 -6.56
N ALA A 133 -24.55 12.66 -6.20
CA ALA A 133 -24.85 13.57 -5.10
C ALA A 133 -24.30 13.06 -3.76
N CYS A 134 -24.34 11.74 -3.52
CA CYS A 134 -23.73 11.11 -2.35
C CYS A 134 -22.20 11.20 -2.39
N TRP A 135 -21.58 10.87 -3.53
CA TRP A 135 -20.13 10.91 -3.70
C TRP A 135 -19.56 12.32 -3.56
N ARG A 136 -20.27 13.38 -3.97
CA ARG A 136 -19.83 14.76 -3.70
C ARG A 136 -19.57 15.05 -2.22
N VAL A 137 -20.24 14.33 -1.30
CA VAL A 137 -20.04 14.46 0.15
C VAL A 137 -19.02 13.45 0.67
N PHE A 138 -19.14 12.17 0.30
CA PHE A 138 -18.34 11.09 0.91
C PHE A 138 -17.05 10.76 0.17
N PHE A 139 -17.02 10.97 -1.16
CA PHE A 139 -15.96 10.54 -2.06
C PHE A 139 -15.92 11.41 -3.34
N PRO A 140 -15.58 12.70 -3.22
CA PRO A 140 -15.71 13.64 -4.33
C PRO A 140 -14.74 13.34 -5.49
N GLU A 141 -13.67 12.59 -5.25
CA GLU A 141 -12.67 12.21 -6.26
C GLU A 141 -13.25 11.27 -7.32
N GLY A 142 -14.31 10.53 -6.99
CA GLY A 142 -14.99 9.65 -7.92
C GLY A 142 -15.94 10.36 -8.88
N VAL A 143 -16.33 11.62 -8.61
CA VAL A 143 -17.46 12.30 -9.28
C VAL A 143 -17.20 12.55 -10.77
N GLU A 144 -16.01 13.02 -11.14
CA GLU A 144 -15.69 13.27 -12.55
C GLU A 144 -15.67 11.96 -13.35
N ALA A 145 -14.95 10.96 -12.82
CA ALA A 145 -14.83 9.64 -13.42
C ALA A 145 -16.18 8.90 -13.53
N LEU A 146 -17.12 9.18 -12.61
CA LEU A 146 -18.45 8.59 -12.60
C LEU A 146 -19.27 9.01 -13.84
N ARG A 147 -19.07 10.24 -14.32
CA ARG A 147 -19.80 10.81 -15.46
C ARG A 147 -19.07 10.61 -16.78
N ASP A 148 -17.76 10.84 -16.79
CA ASP A 148 -16.95 10.78 -18.00
C ASP A 148 -15.54 10.29 -17.68
N ALA A 149 -15.40 8.96 -17.62
CA ALA A 149 -14.12 8.32 -17.38
C ALA A 149 -13.07 8.66 -18.46
N GLY A 150 -13.49 8.90 -19.71
CA GLY A 150 -12.57 9.26 -20.81
C GLY A 150 -11.96 10.63 -20.60
N ARG A 151 -12.78 11.62 -20.26
CA ARG A 151 -12.31 12.97 -19.89
C ARG A 151 -11.43 12.93 -18.64
N ALA A 152 -11.79 12.14 -17.63
CA ALA A 152 -10.97 11.98 -16.43
C ALA A 152 -9.59 11.41 -16.76
N VAL A 153 -9.51 10.43 -17.69
CA VAL A 153 -8.24 9.85 -18.15
C VAL A 153 -7.36 10.89 -18.86
N GLU A 154 -7.90 11.65 -19.82
CA GLU A 154 -7.11 12.65 -20.55
C GLU A 154 -6.72 13.84 -19.65
N GLY A 155 -7.62 14.31 -18.80
CA GLY A 155 -7.34 15.37 -17.82
C GLY A 155 -6.24 14.96 -16.86
N LEU A 156 -6.30 13.72 -16.34
CA LEU A 156 -5.24 13.18 -15.49
C LEU A 156 -3.92 13.06 -16.24
N ARG A 157 -3.93 12.57 -17.49
CA ARG A 157 -2.71 12.48 -18.31
C ARG A 157 -2.04 13.84 -18.46
N GLY A 158 -2.82 14.88 -18.78
CA GLY A 158 -2.32 16.26 -18.85
C GLY A 158 -1.72 16.77 -17.53
N ALA A 159 -2.37 16.48 -16.40
CA ALA A 159 -1.87 16.83 -15.07
C ALA A 159 -0.57 16.09 -14.67
N ARG A 160 -0.26 14.99 -15.36
CA ARG A 160 0.97 14.20 -15.15
C ARG A 160 2.08 14.52 -16.16
N THR A 161 1.83 15.34 -17.16
CA THR A 161 2.83 15.69 -18.16
C THR A 161 3.98 16.48 -17.53
N VAL A 162 5.20 16.12 -17.93
CA VAL A 162 6.44 16.81 -17.60
C VAL A 162 7.10 17.24 -18.90
N ALA A 163 7.41 18.52 -19.02
CA ALA A 163 8.28 19.05 -20.07
C ALA A 163 9.74 18.82 -19.67
N LEU A 164 10.46 18.00 -20.43
CA LEU A 164 11.84 17.63 -20.13
C LEU A 164 12.78 18.80 -20.40
N THR A 165 13.64 19.09 -19.44
CA THR A 165 14.69 20.12 -19.55
C THR A 165 16.07 19.50 -19.75
N GLY A 166 16.25 18.23 -19.39
CA GLY A 166 17.46 17.46 -19.63
C GLY A 166 17.24 15.98 -19.39
N LEU A 167 17.78 15.14 -20.28
CA LEU A 167 17.83 13.69 -20.08
C LEU A 167 18.99 13.32 -19.15
N ASN A 168 18.93 12.13 -18.54
CA ASN A 168 20.07 11.61 -17.78
C ASN A 168 21.25 11.37 -18.72
N GLU A 169 22.37 12.04 -18.44
CA GLU A 169 23.61 11.93 -19.23
C GLU A 169 24.34 10.60 -19.01
N ARG A 170 24.07 9.91 -17.89
CA ARG A 170 24.72 8.65 -17.50
C ARG A 170 23.67 7.59 -17.13
N PRO A 171 22.81 7.17 -18.07
CA PRO A 171 21.81 6.14 -17.82
C PRO A 171 22.44 4.82 -17.39
N ILE A 172 21.61 3.89 -16.92
CA ILE A 172 22.05 2.50 -16.69
C ILE A 172 22.51 1.88 -18.02
N GLU A 173 23.69 1.30 -18.04
CA GLU A 173 24.25 0.65 -19.24
C GLU A 173 24.19 -0.88 -19.13
N ARG A 174 24.46 -1.39 -17.93
CA ARG A 174 24.50 -2.82 -17.57
C ARG A 174 23.56 -3.11 -16.40
N PRO A 175 22.25 -3.27 -16.65
CA PRO A 175 21.25 -3.46 -15.60
C PRO A 175 21.59 -4.57 -14.61
N VAL A 176 22.19 -5.68 -15.07
CA VAL A 176 22.54 -6.82 -14.20
C VAL A 176 23.59 -6.48 -13.14
N SER A 177 24.53 -5.58 -13.45
CA SER A 177 25.62 -5.20 -12.53
C SER A 177 25.37 -3.88 -11.80
N GLU A 178 24.49 -3.02 -12.36
CA GLU A 178 24.30 -1.65 -11.87
C GLU A 178 22.98 -1.46 -11.11
N VAL A 179 22.07 -2.43 -11.16
CA VAL A 179 20.77 -2.36 -10.48
C VAL A 179 20.67 -3.48 -9.44
N LEU A 180 20.49 -3.11 -8.18
CA LEU A 180 20.19 -4.06 -7.12
C LEU A 180 18.71 -4.40 -7.13
N PHE A 181 18.38 -5.64 -7.47
CA PHE A 181 17.01 -6.11 -7.41
C PHE A 181 16.63 -6.42 -5.96
N ALA A 182 15.37 -6.14 -5.61
CA ALA A 182 14.88 -6.36 -4.26
C ALA A 182 13.47 -6.94 -4.27
N SER A 183 13.14 -7.74 -3.27
CA SER A 183 11.77 -8.21 -3.03
C SER A 183 11.51 -8.49 -1.55
N ASN A 184 10.24 -8.68 -1.22
CA ASN A 184 9.79 -9.05 0.12
C ASN A 184 9.40 -10.52 0.13
N VAL A 185 9.75 -11.21 1.21
CA VAL A 185 9.27 -12.55 1.55
C VAL A 185 8.54 -12.43 2.87
N LEU A 186 7.23 -12.65 2.84
CA LEU A 186 6.35 -12.44 3.97
C LEU A 186 5.85 -13.79 4.47
N LEU A 187 6.43 -14.32 5.54
CA LEU A 187 6.10 -15.66 6.03
C LEU A 187 5.00 -15.61 7.09
N THR A 188 4.11 -16.60 7.06
CA THR A 188 3.08 -16.79 8.09
C THR A 188 2.99 -18.24 8.52
N ARG A 189 2.20 -18.50 9.57
CA ARG A 189 1.95 -19.85 10.07
C ARG A 189 1.40 -20.76 8.97
N PRO A 190 1.65 -22.08 9.06
CA PRO A 190 1.07 -23.04 8.13
C PRO A 190 -0.46 -22.93 8.08
N SER A 191 -1.04 -23.04 6.88
CA SER A 191 -2.50 -23.11 6.68
C SER A 191 -3.06 -24.52 6.87
N GLY A 192 -2.19 -25.52 7.03
CA GLY A 192 -2.53 -26.94 7.17
C GLY A 192 -1.32 -27.74 7.64
N GLU A 193 -1.23 -29.01 7.22
CA GLU A 193 -0.02 -29.81 7.47
C GLU A 193 1.16 -29.21 6.70
N ALA A 194 2.21 -28.82 7.43
CA ALA A 194 3.37 -28.16 6.84
C ALA A 194 4.26 -29.17 6.11
N HIS A 195 4.52 -28.88 4.83
CA HIS A 195 5.50 -29.57 4.01
C HIS A 195 6.93 -29.14 4.40
N CYS A 196 7.42 -29.70 5.51
CA CYS A 196 8.76 -29.44 6.03
C CYS A 196 9.26 -30.62 6.88
N SER A 197 10.55 -30.58 7.24
CA SER A 197 11.19 -31.57 8.10
C SER A 197 10.47 -31.76 9.45
N ALA A 198 10.57 -32.96 10.03
CA ALA A 198 9.93 -33.27 11.31
C ALA A 198 10.34 -32.31 12.44
N ARG A 199 11.63 -31.94 12.48
CA ARG A 199 12.16 -30.94 13.41
C ARG A 199 11.47 -29.58 13.26
N MET A 200 11.18 -29.15 12.03
CA MET A 200 10.51 -27.89 11.76
C MET A 200 9.04 -27.95 12.18
N ARG A 201 8.36 -29.07 11.93
CA ARG A 201 6.98 -29.28 12.39
C ARG A 201 6.84 -29.18 13.90
N ASP A 202 7.79 -29.75 14.66
CA ASP A 202 7.79 -29.67 16.12
C ASP A 202 7.92 -28.21 16.60
N ARG A 203 8.86 -27.45 16.02
CA ARG A 203 9.05 -26.02 16.36
C ARG A 203 7.84 -25.16 15.97
N LEU A 204 7.19 -25.45 14.84
CA LEU A 204 5.98 -24.74 14.43
C LEU A 204 4.77 -25.07 15.32
N ALA A 205 4.70 -26.28 15.88
CA ALA A 205 3.64 -26.67 16.80
C ALA A 205 3.67 -25.85 18.09
N GLU A 206 4.86 -25.45 18.56
CA GLU A 206 5.03 -24.58 19.74
C GLU A 206 4.46 -23.17 19.55
N LEU A 207 4.30 -22.73 18.29
CA LEU A 207 3.85 -21.38 17.92
C LEU A 207 2.36 -21.33 17.52
N ARG A 208 1.62 -22.43 17.77
CA ARG A 208 0.23 -22.58 17.30
C ARG A 208 -0.71 -21.51 17.83
N ASP A 209 -0.56 -21.11 19.08
CA ASP A 209 -1.47 -20.17 19.75
C ASP A 209 -0.91 -18.74 19.82
N GLU A 210 0.22 -18.48 19.16
CA GLU A 210 0.83 -17.15 19.12
C GLU A 210 -0.08 -16.16 18.37
N PRO A 211 -0.32 -14.95 18.92
CA PRO A 211 -1.10 -13.93 18.22
C PRO A 211 -0.34 -13.36 17.03
N GLN A 212 -1.07 -13.10 15.95
CA GLN A 212 -0.54 -12.40 14.78
C GLN A 212 -0.27 -10.93 15.09
N LEU A 213 0.93 -10.44 14.74
CA LEU A 213 1.37 -9.06 14.99
C LEU A 213 1.23 -8.16 13.75
N PHE A 214 1.44 -8.71 12.55
CA PHE A 214 1.43 -7.95 11.30
C PHE A 214 0.48 -8.58 10.27
N TRP A 215 -0.17 -7.73 9.46
CA TRP A 215 -1.15 -8.16 8.46
C TRP A 215 -0.66 -7.84 7.06
N TYR A 216 -0.19 -8.88 6.37
CA TYR A 216 0.22 -8.78 4.98
C TYR A 216 -0.90 -9.19 4.03
N ASP A 217 -0.83 -8.70 2.79
CA ASP A 217 -1.83 -8.93 1.74
C ASP A 217 -1.93 -10.40 1.31
N HIS A 218 -0.77 -11.05 1.16
CA HIS A 218 -0.63 -12.45 0.74
C HIS A 218 0.61 -13.08 1.38
N PRO A 219 0.66 -13.24 2.71
CA PRO A 219 1.79 -13.91 3.34
C PRO A 219 1.84 -15.39 2.93
N ILE A 220 3.05 -15.90 2.71
CA ILE A 220 3.36 -17.26 2.30
C ILE A 220 3.28 -18.17 3.55
N PRO A 221 2.35 -19.14 3.59
CA PRO A 221 2.31 -20.11 4.67
C PRO A 221 3.58 -20.96 4.67
N ILE A 222 4.19 -21.11 5.85
CA ILE A 222 5.35 -21.99 6.01
C ILE A 222 4.96 -23.44 5.68
N GLY A 223 5.80 -24.10 4.88
CA GLY A 223 5.55 -25.47 4.42
C GLY A 223 4.46 -25.57 3.35
N VAL A 224 4.22 -24.49 2.60
CA VAL A 224 3.43 -24.57 1.36
C VAL A 224 4.16 -25.42 0.32
N ASP A 225 3.38 -26.15 -0.49
CA ASP A 225 3.89 -26.93 -1.61
C ASP A 225 4.83 -26.09 -2.50
N PRO A 226 6.00 -26.63 -2.93
CA PRO A 226 6.94 -25.91 -3.78
C PRO A 226 6.34 -25.34 -5.08
N GLY A 227 5.34 -26.01 -5.67
CA GLY A 227 4.62 -25.56 -6.85
C GLY A 227 3.69 -24.37 -6.61
N GLN A 228 3.30 -24.14 -5.34
CA GLN A 228 2.48 -23.01 -4.90
C GLN A 228 3.30 -21.95 -4.14
N ASN A 229 4.62 -22.11 -4.05
CA ASN A 229 5.49 -21.19 -3.34
C ASN A 229 5.90 -20.02 -4.25
N GLU A 230 5.38 -18.84 -3.91
CA GLU A 230 5.67 -17.57 -4.60
C GLU A 230 7.18 -17.29 -4.73
N VAL A 231 8.00 -17.58 -3.71
CA VAL A 231 9.44 -17.30 -3.78
C VAL A 231 10.13 -18.16 -4.84
N ILE A 232 9.82 -19.46 -4.84
CA ILE A 232 10.35 -20.40 -5.84
C ILE A 232 9.94 -19.95 -7.24
N TYR A 233 8.68 -19.57 -7.42
CA TYR A 233 8.17 -19.10 -8.69
C TYR A 233 8.88 -17.84 -9.19
N GLY A 234 8.91 -16.79 -8.38
CA GLY A 234 9.48 -15.50 -8.74
C GLY A 234 10.98 -15.56 -9.00
N LEU A 235 11.75 -16.28 -8.18
CA LEU A 235 13.19 -16.42 -8.38
C LEU A 235 13.52 -17.22 -9.64
N ARG A 236 12.77 -18.30 -9.92
CA ARG A 236 12.93 -19.07 -11.17
C ARG A 236 12.64 -18.19 -12.39
N ALA A 237 11.56 -17.42 -12.36
CA ALA A 237 11.21 -16.52 -13.45
C ALA A 237 12.24 -15.39 -13.63
N LEU A 238 12.80 -14.85 -12.55
CA LEU A 238 13.85 -13.84 -12.62
C LEU A 238 15.16 -14.41 -13.20
N ASP A 239 15.54 -15.63 -12.81
CA ASP A 239 16.73 -16.32 -13.36
C ASP A 239 16.60 -16.54 -14.87
N GLN A 240 15.42 -17.01 -15.31
CA GLN A 240 15.07 -17.15 -16.72
C GLN A 240 15.07 -15.81 -17.46
N ALA A 241 14.58 -14.74 -16.82
CA ALA A 241 14.62 -13.41 -17.39
C ALA A 241 16.07 -12.96 -17.64
N VAL A 242 16.98 -13.17 -16.70
CA VAL A 242 18.41 -12.85 -16.89
C VAL A 242 19.05 -13.71 -17.99
N ALA A 243 18.72 -15.00 -18.06
CA ALA A 243 19.17 -15.87 -19.16
C ALA A 243 18.75 -15.31 -20.53
N PHE A 244 17.51 -14.84 -20.65
CA PHE A 244 17.00 -14.20 -21.86
C PHE A 244 17.78 -12.91 -22.19
N GLU A 245 18.06 -12.05 -21.20
CA GLU A 245 18.84 -10.83 -21.40
C GLU A 245 20.27 -11.09 -21.89
N LYS A 246 20.89 -12.19 -21.45
CA LYS A 246 22.19 -12.65 -21.99
C LYS A 246 22.07 -13.04 -23.46
N GLY A 247 21.00 -13.77 -23.81
CA GLY A 247 20.68 -14.12 -25.20
C GLY A 247 20.49 -12.89 -26.11
N GLN A 248 19.87 -11.82 -25.59
CA GLN A 248 19.68 -10.55 -26.28
C GLN A 248 20.90 -9.62 -26.23
N ARG A 249 22.01 -10.04 -25.61
CA ARG A 249 23.24 -9.24 -25.41
C ARG A 249 23.00 -7.94 -24.63
N VAL A 250 21.94 -7.89 -23.82
CA VAL A 250 21.69 -6.81 -22.86
C VAL A 250 22.52 -7.03 -21.59
N ALA A 251 22.79 -8.29 -21.25
CA ALA A 251 23.68 -8.72 -20.18
C ALA A 251 24.88 -9.50 -20.73
N LEU A 252 26.00 -9.47 -20.01
CA LEU A 252 27.19 -10.26 -20.37
C LEU A 252 27.03 -11.74 -19.97
N PRO A 253 27.71 -12.67 -20.67
CA PRO A 253 27.57 -14.11 -20.40
C PRO A 253 27.86 -14.55 -18.96
N ASP A 254 28.80 -13.89 -18.28
CA ASP A 254 29.28 -14.20 -16.94
C ASP A 254 28.62 -13.38 -15.82
N GLU A 255 27.83 -12.36 -16.17
CA GLU A 255 27.14 -11.53 -15.18
C GLU A 255 26.09 -12.34 -14.40
N ARG A 256 25.97 -12.08 -13.11
CA ARG A 256 24.90 -12.60 -12.24
C ARG A 256 24.21 -11.44 -11.56
N LEU A 257 22.88 -11.47 -11.53
CA LEU A 257 22.07 -10.43 -10.93
C LEU A 257 22.02 -10.60 -9.41
N SER A 258 22.33 -9.53 -8.67
CA SER A 258 22.12 -9.51 -7.22
C SER A 258 20.64 -9.21 -6.91
N CYS A 259 20.00 -10.11 -6.16
CA CYS A 259 18.63 -9.98 -5.68
C CYS A 259 18.60 -10.09 -4.16
N VAL A 260 18.07 -9.07 -3.49
CA VAL A 260 17.92 -9.04 -2.03
C VAL A 260 16.48 -9.31 -1.64
N LEU A 261 16.29 -10.25 -0.73
CA LEU A 261 15.01 -10.59 -0.12
C LEU A 261 14.97 -10.06 1.31
N SER A 262 14.02 -9.17 1.61
CA SER A 262 13.66 -8.89 3.01
C SER A 262 12.73 -10.01 3.51
N VAL A 263 13.11 -10.68 4.59
CA VAL A 263 12.34 -11.81 5.12
C VAL A 263 11.65 -11.37 6.41
N SER A 264 10.35 -11.11 6.30
CA SER A 264 9.50 -10.65 7.41
C SER A 264 8.51 -11.74 7.81
N VAL A 265 8.07 -11.71 9.06
CA VAL A 265 7.16 -12.72 9.63
C VAL A 265 5.92 -12.07 10.24
N THR A 266 4.78 -12.75 10.19
CA THR A 266 3.53 -12.27 10.81
C THR A 266 3.48 -12.47 12.33
N HIS A 267 4.31 -13.37 12.88
CA HIS A 267 4.38 -13.75 14.29
C HIS A 267 5.83 -13.67 14.77
N GLU A 268 6.08 -13.28 16.02
CA GLU A 268 7.43 -13.05 16.55
C GLU A 268 8.23 -14.35 16.63
N GLY A 269 7.60 -15.44 17.09
CA GLY A 269 8.24 -16.75 17.22
C GLY A 269 8.79 -17.31 15.91
N LEU A 270 8.21 -16.92 14.77
CA LEU A 270 8.68 -17.33 13.44
C LEU A 270 9.99 -16.69 13.02
N ALA A 271 10.42 -15.57 13.64
CA ALA A 271 11.61 -14.83 13.21
C ALA A 271 12.89 -15.70 13.24
N SER A 272 13.00 -16.57 14.24
CA SER A 272 14.14 -17.50 14.39
C SER A 272 14.13 -18.67 13.39
N LEU A 273 12.99 -18.91 12.72
CA LEU A 273 12.77 -20.02 11.77
C LEU A 273 12.87 -19.56 10.32
N ALA A 274 12.61 -18.29 10.06
CA ALA A 274 12.34 -17.75 8.74
C ALA A 274 13.39 -18.13 7.69
N ARG A 275 14.68 -17.97 8.00
CA ARG A 275 15.78 -18.31 7.08
C ARG A 275 15.88 -19.81 6.81
N GLU A 276 15.85 -20.62 7.87
CA GLU A 276 15.99 -22.08 7.76
C GLU A 276 14.87 -22.67 6.88
N VAL A 277 13.63 -22.21 7.09
CA VAL A 277 12.47 -22.59 6.28
C VAL A 277 12.64 -22.18 4.82
N LEU A 278 13.09 -20.94 4.57
CA LEU A 278 13.27 -20.43 3.22
C LEU A 278 14.32 -21.26 2.46
N GLU A 279 15.47 -21.54 3.09
CA GLU A 279 16.52 -22.38 2.53
C GLU A 279 16.06 -23.82 2.25
N GLU A 280 15.29 -24.43 3.16
CA GLU A 280 14.71 -25.76 2.96
C GLU A 280 13.77 -25.77 1.74
N SER A 281 12.87 -24.78 1.67
CA SER A 281 11.91 -24.66 0.56
C SER A 281 12.62 -24.48 -0.78
N LEU A 282 13.62 -23.59 -0.85
CA LEU A 282 14.35 -23.30 -2.09
C LEU A 282 15.15 -24.52 -2.57
N ARG A 283 15.81 -25.25 -1.66
CA ARG A 283 16.55 -26.48 -2.01
C ARG A 283 15.66 -27.59 -2.55
N GLU A 284 14.40 -27.63 -2.11
CA GLU A 284 13.43 -28.60 -2.61
C GLU A 284 12.79 -28.18 -3.94
N GLY A 285 12.51 -26.88 -4.12
CA GLY A 285 11.77 -26.37 -5.26
C GLY A 285 12.59 -25.91 -6.46
N LEU A 286 13.92 -25.80 -6.36
CA LEU A 286 14.78 -25.26 -7.40
C LEU A 286 16.01 -26.14 -7.66
N ASP A 287 16.34 -26.33 -8.93
CA ASP A 287 17.56 -27.02 -9.39
C ASP A 287 18.77 -26.06 -9.49
N GLY A 288 18.78 -25.00 -8.66
CA GLY A 288 19.78 -23.93 -8.66
C GLY A 288 19.36 -22.64 -9.39
N LEU A 289 20.16 -21.58 -9.22
CA LEU A 289 19.94 -20.25 -9.79
C LEU A 289 21.25 -19.72 -10.43
N PRO A 290 21.65 -20.24 -11.61
CA PRO A 290 22.95 -19.95 -12.21
C PRO A 290 23.14 -18.47 -12.59
N HIS A 291 22.05 -17.72 -12.80
CA HIS A 291 22.08 -16.33 -13.23
C HIS A 291 21.87 -15.33 -12.09
N LEU A 292 21.53 -15.78 -10.88
CA LEU A 292 21.23 -14.91 -9.73
C LEU A 292 22.18 -15.13 -8.56
N ARG A 293 22.46 -14.06 -7.79
CA ARG A 293 22.97 -14.13 -6.42
C ARG A 293 21.86 -13.64 -5.50
N VAL A 294 21.32 -14.52 -4.65
CA VAL A 294 20.15 -14.22 -3.83
C VAL A 294 20.58 -14.06 -2.38
N TYR A 295 20.24 -12.93 -1.77
CA TYR A 295 20.60 -12.61 -0.38
C TYR A 295 19.32 -12.51 0.46
N ALA A 296 19.17 -13.32 1.50
CA ALA A 296 18.00 -13.29 2.38
C ALA A 296 18.32 -12.61 3.72
N LEU A 297 17.82 -11.39 3.92
CA LEU A 297 18.00 -10.62 5.14
C LEU A 297 16.79 -10.76 6.06
N THR A 298 17.03 -11.30 7.26
CA THR A 298 16.09 -11.35 8.37
C THR A 298 16.29 -10.14 9.31
N GLU A 299 15.39 -9.96 10.28
CA GLU A 299 15.56 -8.93 11.32
C GLU A 299 16.87 -9.09 12.09
N ALA A 300 17.32 -10.33 12.32
CA ALA A 300 18.59 -10.60 12.98
C ALA A 300 19.79 -10.13 12.15
N ASP A 301 19.70 -10.16 10.81
CA ASP A 301 20.75 -9.63 9.94
C ASP A 301 20.78 -8.11 9.94
N ALA A 302 19.61 -7.47 9.89
CA ALA A 302 19.49 -6.03 9.97
C ALA A 302 20.04 -5.51 11.32
N GLU A 303 19.71 -6.17 12.43
CA GLU A 303 20.27 -5.84 13.74
C GLU A 303 21.79 -6.04 13.79
N ARG A 304 22.32 -7.10 13.17
CA ARG A 304 23.78 -7.31 13.07
C ARG A 304 24.46 -6.21 12.27
N LEU A 305 23.91 -5.83 11.11
CA LEU A 305 24.43 -4.69 10.32
C LEU A 305 24.38 -3.40 11.14
N PHE A 306 23.28 -3.17 11.85
CA PHE A 306 23.15 -2.00 12.71
C PHE A 306 24.23 -1.97 13.81
N ALA A 307 24.35 -3.05 14.59
CA ALA A 307 25.24 -3.11 15.75
C ALA A 307 26.72 -3.16 15.37
N ALA A 308 27.08 -3.84 14.28
CA ALA A 308 28.47 -4.03 13.88
C ALA A 308 29.00 -2.94 12.92
N VAL A 309 28.10 -2.25 12.21
CA VAL A 309 28.48 -1.28 11.17
C VAL A 309 27.93 0.11 11.46
N LEU A 310 26.60 0.27 11.54
CA LEU A 310 25.98 1.60 11.61
C LEU A 310 26.21 2.31 12.95
N ALA A 311 26.03 1.61 14.08
CA ALA A 311 26.23 2.21 15.39
C ALA A 311 27.70 2.62 15.62
N PRO A 312 28.72 1.77 15.35
CA PRO A 312 30.13 2.17 15.46
C PRO A 312 30.48 3.32 14.50
N ALA A 313 29.93 3.31 13.28
CA ALA A 313 30.13 4.41 12.34
C ALA A 313 29.56 5.71 12.87
N ALA A 314 28.35 5.68 13.42
CA ALA A 314 27.68 6.85 13.97
C ALA A 314 28.46 7.43 15.15
N GLU A 315 28.92 6.59 16.07
CA GLU A 315 29.78 7.03 17.19
C GLU A 315 31.06 7.73 16.70
N ARG A 316 31.65 7.24 15.60
CA ARG A 316 32.93 7.76 15.08
C ARG A 316 32.79 9.02 14.22
N TYR A 317 31.73 9.09 13.40
CA TYR A 317 31.59 10.07 12.32
C TYR A 317 30.40 11.03 12.50
N ARG A 318 29.43 10.69 13.37
CA ARG A 318 28.17 11.44 13.56
C ARG A 318 27.86 11.58 15.05
N GLY A 319 28.62 12.43 15.75
CA GLY A 319 28.30 12.82 17.13
C GLY A 319 26.89 13.41 17.21
N GLY A 320 26.02 12.83 18.04
CA GLY A 320 24.65 13.31 18.26
C GLY A 320 23.55 12.61 17.44
N ALA A 321 23.86 11.58 16.65
CA ALA A 321 22.83 10.75 16.01
C ALA A 321 21.95 10.02 17.05
N ASP A 322 20.64 10.00 16.83
CA ASP A 322 19.71 9.26 17.69
C ASP A 322 19.69 7.77 17.28
N LEU A 323 20.61 7.00 17.86
CA LEU A 323 20.74 5.56 17.58
C LEU A 323 19.49 4.76 17.96
N VAL A 324 18.72 5.22 18.95
CA VAL A 324 17.49 4.54 19.36
C VAL A 324 16.42 4.72 18.28
N ALA A 325 16.23 5.95 17.80
CA ALA A 325 15.31 6.24 16.71
C ALA A 325 15.72 5.55 15.40
N LEU A 326 17.02 5.55 15.07
CA LEU A 326 17.52 4.87 13.87
C LEU A 326 17.30 3.36 13.94
N ARG A 327 17.60 2.72 15.07
CA ARG A 327 17.36 1.29 15.27
C ARG A 327 15.88 0.92 15.12
N ALA A 328 14.98 1.79 15.59
CA ALA A 328 13.54 1.55 15.51
C ALA A 328 13.01 1.52 14.06
N VAL A 329 13.63 2.29 13.14
CA VAL A 329 13.20 2.35 11.73
C VAL A 329 13.96 1.37 10.84
N TYR A 330 15.20 1.02 11.17
CA TYR A 330 16.06 0.15 10.38
C TYR A 330 15.75 -1.33 10.65
N GLY A 331 15.08 -2.02 9.71
CA GLY A 331 14.82 -3.45 9.81
C GLY A 331 13.72 -3.95 8.87
N VAL A 332 13.38 -5.24 8.97
CA VAL A 332 12.44 -5.93 8.08
C VAL A 332 11.17 -6.40 8.79
N ASN A 333 11.20 -6.72 10.09
CA ASN A 333 10.00 -7.15 10.81
C ASN A 333 9.11 -5.96 11.16
N GLY A 334 7.88 -5.91 10.68
CA GLY A 334 7.01 -4.77 10.89
C GLY A 334 5.86 -4.70 9.90
N GLU A 335 5.14 -3.58 9.95
CA GLU A 335 4.20 -3.20 8.90
C GLU A 335 4.94 -2.90 7.58
N TYR A 336 4.20 -2.89 6.46
CA TYR A 336 4.76 -2.76 5.12
C TYR A 336 5.72 -1.56 4.91
N GLY A 337 5.49 -0.46 5.61
CA GLY A 337 6.33 0.73 5.52
C GLY A 337 7.78 0.53 5.97
N ARG A 338 8.01 -0.31 7.00
CA ARG A 338 9.35 -0.52 7.58
C ARG A 338 10.27 -1.22 6.59
N HIS A 339 9.90 -2.41 6.15
CA HIS A 339 10.73 -3.20 5.23
C HIS A 339 10.82 -2.61 3.81
N TYR A 340 9.78 -1.92 3.32
CA TYR A 340 9.84 -1.22 2.03
C TYR A 340 10.88 -0.09 2.04
N THR A 341 10.93 0.70 3.12
CA THR A 341 11.96 1.72 3.28
C THR A 341 13.34 1.08 3.48
N PHE A 342 13.44 0.04 4.30
CA PHE A 342 14.68 -0.68 4.54
C PHE A 342 15.32 -1.19 3.24
N LEU A 343 14.57 -1.81 2.33
CA LEU A 343 15.13 -2.31 1.06
C LEU A 343 15.75 -1.19 0.20
N ARG A 344 15.11 -0.01 0.18
CA ARG A 344 15.64 1.15 -0.56
C ARG A 344 16.86 1.76 0.14
N ALA A 345 16.81 1.86 1.45
CA ALA A 345 17.94 2.31 2.27
C ALA A 345 19.15 1.36 2.15
N LEU A 346 18.90 0.05 2.10
CA LEU A 346 19.91 -0.98 1.94
C LEU A 346 20.64 -0.85 0.60
N ALA A 347 19.97 -0.43 -0.48
CA ALA A 347 20.63 -0.17 -1.75
C ALA A 347 21.69 0.94 -1.64
N ALA A 348 21.43 2.00 -0.85
CA ALA A 348 22.42 3.03 -0.59
C ALA A 348 23.60 2.50 0.24
N LEU A 349 23.36 1.66 1.24
CA LEU A 349 24.42 0.98 1.98
C LEU A 349 25.23 0.05 1.07
N TRP A 350 24.55 -0.68 0.18
CA TRP A 350 25.17 -1.58 -0.78
C TRP A 350 26.12 -0.81 -1.70
N HIS A 351 25.70 0.34 -2.22
CA HIS A 351 26.56 1.20 -3.03
C HIS A 351 27.84 1.60 -2.28
N VAL A 352 27.71 2.03 -1.02
CA VAL A 352 28.85 2.54 -0.24
C VAL A 352 29.78 1.43 0.25
N LEU A 353 29.24 0.32 0.75
CA LEU A 353 30.01 -0.69 1.49
C LEU A 353 30.18 -2.05 0.78
N VAL A 354 29.44 -2.31 -0.30
CA VAL A 354 29.42 -3.64 -0.94
C VAL A 354 29.82 -3.57 -2.41
N ASP A 355 29.21 -2.72 -3.22
CA ASP A 355 29.56 -2.60 -4.64
C ASP A 355 29.21 -1.22 -5.20
N ARG A 356 30.23 -0.37 -5.40
CA ARG A 356 30.06 0.99 -5.96
C ARG A 356 29.55 1.00 -7.40
N ARG A 357 29.54 -0.14 -8.10
CA ARG A 357 28.95 -0.25 -9.45
C ARG A 357 27.43 -0.20 -9.42
N VAL A 358 26.80 -0.57 -8.30
CA VAL A 358 25.35 -0.48 -8.12
C VAL A 358 24.97 1.00 -8.02
N ARG A 359 24.18 1.51 -8.97
CA ARG A 359 23.74 2.92 -9.04
C ARG A 359 22.24 3.09 -8.79
N ALA A 360 21.48 2.01 -8.88
CA ALA A 360 20.04 2.02 -8.70
C ALA A 360 19.54 0.76 -7.99
N THR A 361 18.29 0.81 -7.53
CA THR A 361 17.55 -0.36 -7.04
C THR A 361 16.23 -0.52 -7.80
N PHE A 362 15.77 -1.76 -7.94
CA PHE A 362 14.50 -2.10 -8.56
C PHE A 362 13.78 -3.18 -7.74
N LYS A 363 12.60 -2.86 -7.23
CA LYS A 363 11.76 -3.80 -6.48
C LYS A 363 10.85 -4.58 -7.43
N ILE A 364 10.77 -5.88 -7.21
CA ILE A 364 9.81 -6.80 -7.84
C ILE A 364 8.94 -7.43 -6.75
N ASP A 365 7.76 -7.91 -7.12
CA ASP A 365 7.01 -8.88 -6.30
C ASP A 365 7.22 -10.27 -6.90
N LEU A 366 7.28 -11.31 -6.07
CA LEU A 366 7.67 -12.66 -6.51
C LEU A 366 6.51 -13.42 -7.16
N ASP A 367 5.29 -12.86 -7.10
CA ASP A 367 4.12 -13.27 -7.86
C ASP A 367 4.02 -12.58 -9.24
N GLN A 368 5.01 -11.77 -9.61
CA GLN A 368 5.13 -11.07 -10.89
C GLN A 368 6.30 -11.60 -11.70
N VAL A 369 6.14 -11.64 -13.03
CA VAL A 369 7.19 -12.09 -13.95
C VAL A 369 7.40 -11.11 -15.09
N PHE A 370 8.61 -11.08 -15.66
CA PHE A 370 8.87 -10.35 -16.90
C PHE A 370 8.48 -11.22 -18.10
N PRO A 371 7.45 -10.85 -18.90
CA PRO A 371 7.08 -11.62 -20.09
C PRO A 371 8.01 -11.27 -21.26
N GLN A 372 9.29 -11.66 -21.15
CA GLN A 372 10.40 -11.18 -21.98
C GLN A 372 10.15 -11.25 -23.49
N GLU A 373 9.65 -12.37 -24.01
CA GLU A 373 9.38 -12.50 -25.43
C GLU A 373 8.26 -11.57 -25.90
N GLN A 374 7.22 -11.42 -25.07
CA GLN A 374 6.09 -10.57 -25.41
C GLN A 374 6.47 -9.09 -25.33
N LEU A 375 7.30 -8.72 -24.35
CA LEU A 375 7.90 -7.38 -24.26
C LEU A 375 8.65 -7.07 -25.56
N LEU A 376 9.56 -7.94 -25.98
CA LEU A 376 10.30 -7.74 -27.22
C LEU A 376 9.37 -7.60 -28.44
N ARG A 377 8.32 -8.41 -28.52
CA ARG A 377 7.33 -8.34 -29.62
C ARG A 377 6.50 -7.05 -29.63
N GLU A 378 6.02 -6.60 -28.47
CA GLU A 378 5.07 -5.47 -28.39
C GLU A 378 5.74 -4.11 -28.18
N THR A 379 6.96 -4.07 -27.63
CA THR A 379 7.67 -2.83 -27.27
C THR A 379 9.00 -2.67 -27.98
N GLY A 380 9.52 -3.74 -28.60
CA GLY A 380 10.84 -3.77 -29.23
C GLY A 380 12.01 -3.92 -28.26
N CYS A 381 11.75 -4.06 -26.95
CA CYS A 381 12.78 -4.17 -25.92
C CYS A 381 12.43 -5.28 -24.92
N SER A 382 13.47 -5.93 -24.38
CA SER A 382 13.35 -6.75 -23.18
C SER A 382 13.17 -5.88 -21.93
N ALA A 383 12.82 -6.50 -20.81
CA ALA A 383 12.60 -5.80 -19.54
C ALA A 383 13.83 -5.00 -19.10
N PHE A 384 15.02 -5.57 -19.17
CA PHE A 384 16.22 -4.89 -18.65
C PHE A 384 16.69 -3.82 -19.65
N ALA A 385 16.45 -4.01 -20.95
CA ALA A 385 16.66 -2.95 -21.93
C ALA A 385 15.80 -1.69 -21.62
N HIS A 386 14.59 -1.86 -21.06
CA HIS A 386 13.78 -0.72 -20.62
C HIS A 386 14.38 0.05 -19.44
N LEU A 387 15.17 -0.61 -18.57
CA LEU A 387 15.87 0.06 -17.45
C LEU A 387 17.02 0.96 -17.92
N LYS A 388 17.50 0.80 -19.16
CA LYS A 388 18.56 1.61 -19.77
C LYS A 388 18.08 2.97 -20.27
N THR A 389 16.84 3.34 -19.98
CA THR A 389 16.23 4.58 -20.47
C THR A 389 16.94 5.83 -19.89
N PRO A 390 17.22 6.86 -20.71
CA PRO A 390 17.76 8.12 -20.21
C PRO A 390 16.70 9.00 -19.54
N LEU A 391 15.43 8.58 -19.53
CA LEU A 391 14.36 9.23 -18.77
C LEU A 391 14.51 9.00 -17.26
N TRP A 392 15.13 7.89 -16.85
CA TRP A 392 15.36 7.62 -15.44
C TRP A 392 16.56 8.43 -14.96
N GLY A 393 16.31 9.37 -14.06
CA GLY A 393 17.26 10.41 -13.64
C GLY A 393 17.24 11.65 -14.53
N ALA A 394 16.21 11.85 -15.34
CA ALA A 394 16.03 13.09 -16.10
C ALA A 394 15.50 14.25 -15.21
N SER A 395 15.54 15.47 -15.72
CA SER A 395 14.94 16.65 -15.09
C SER A 395 13.92 17.30 -16.02
N GLY A 396 12.94 17.98 -15.43
CA GLY A 396 11.87 18.64 -16.18
C GLY A 396 11.05 19.64 -15.37
N ILE A 397 9.97 20.11 -15.97
CA ILE A 397 8.98 20.99 -15.37
C ILE A 397 7.61 20.31 -15.46
N ASP A 398 6.93 20.13 -14.33
CA ASP A 398 5.60 19.51 -14.29
C ASP A 398 4.48 20.46 -14.79
N ALA A 399 3.27 19.93 -14.93
CA ALA A 399 2.10 20.70 -15.37
C ALA A 399 1.72 21.90 -14.47
N ARG A 400 2.29 21.99 -13.25
CA ARG A 400 2.10 23.13 -12.33
C ARG A 400 3.22 24.16 -12.44
N GLY A 401 4.19 23.96 -13.33
CA GLY A 401 5.34 24.84 -13.50
C GLY A 401 6.49 24.54 -12.53
N GLU A 402 6.45 23.41 -11.84
CA GLU A 402 7.42 23.07 -10.81
C GLU A 402 8.58 22.22 -11.35
N LYS A 403 9.79 22.47 -10.87
CA LYS A 403 10.98 21.69 -11.25
C LYS A 403 10.92 20.28 -10.67
N VAL A 404 11.08 19.26 -11.49
CA VAL A 404 11.03 17.86 -11.07
C VAL A 404 12.26 17.07 -11.49
N ARG A 405 12.70 16.19 -10.59
CA ARG A 405 13.71 15.15 -10.78
C ARG A 405 13.03 13.81 -10.97
N LEU A 406 13.27 13.16 -12.09
CA LEU A 406 12.72 11.85 -12.45
C LEU A 406 13.61 10.71 -11.94
N GLY A 407 14.06 10.81 -10.68
CA GLY A 407 15.00 9.86 -10.05
C GLY A 407 14.38 8.53 -9.64
N LEU A 408 13.05 8.43 -9.63
CA LEU A 408 12.32 7.19 -9.42
C LEU A 408 11.76 6.69 -10.76
N ILE A 409 11.59 5.38 -10.93
CA ILE A 409 11.00 4.76 -12.13
C ILE A 409 9.86 3.84 -11.75
N ALA A 410 8.76 3.87 -12.49
CA ALA A 410 7.62 2.97 -12.30
C ALA A 410 7.24 2.30 -13.61
N GLY A 411 7.12 0.98 -13.56
CA GLY A 411 6.53 0.18 -14.63
C GLY A 411 5.02 0.05 -14.47
N ALA A 412 4.45 -0.94 -15.15
CA ALA A 412 3.04 -1.29 -15.09
C ALA A 412 2.83 -2.79 -14.94
N LEU A 413 1.59 -3.18 -14.66
CA LEU A 413 1.17 -4.56 -14.53
C LEU A 413 0.11 -4.89 -15.58
N VAL A 414 0.07 -6.16 -15.95
CA VAL A 414 -1.02 -6.79 -16.71
C VAL A 414 -1.37 -8.11 -16.05
N ASN A 415 -2.65 -8.46 -15.93
CA ASN A 415 -3.03 -9.76 -15.38
C ASN A 415 -2.63 -10.89 -16.31
N ALA A 416 -2.27 -12.05 -15.77
CA ALA A 416 -1.95 -13.24 -16.59
C ALA A 416 -3.06 -13.62 -17.57
N GLU A 417 -4.30 -13.52 -17.13
CA GLU A 417 -5.50 -13.83 -17.92
C GLU A 417 -5.74 -12.83 -19.06
N ASP A 418 -5.25 -11.60 -18.93
CA ASP A 418 -5.44 -10.52 -19.91
C ASP A 418 -4.25 -10.38 -20.87
N ALA A 419 -3.06 -10.82 -20.43
CA ALA A 419 -1.81 -10.66 -21.15
C ALA A 419 -1.82 -11.26 -22.56
N HIS A 420 -2.65 -12.27 -22.84
CA HIS A 420 -2.77 -12.85 -24.18
C HIS A 420 -3.31 -11.85 -25.23
N ARG A 421 -4.00 -10.77 -24.81
CA ARG A 421 -4.53 -9.73 -25.70
C ARG A 421 -3.48 -8.68 -26.03
N SER A 422 -2.84 -8.12 -25.00
CA SER A 422 -1.71 -7.19 -25.08
C SER A 422 -1.12 -6.99 -23.69
N LEU A 423 0.14 -6.61 -23.60
CA LEU A 423 0.74 -6.13 -22.36
C LEU A 423 0.16 -4.79 -21.88
N PHE A 424 -0.52 -4.05 -22.76
CA PHE A 424 -1.16 -2.77 -22.45
C PHE A 424 -2.65 -2.90 -22.15
N GLU A 425 -3.13 -4.11 -21.85
CA GLU A 425 -4.46 -4.29 -21.28
C GLU A 425 -4.43 -3.83 -19.81
N PRO A 426 -5.32 -2.92 -19.39
CA PRO A 426 -5.33 -2.43 -18.02
C PRO A 426 -5.72 -3.55 -17.05
N ASP A 427 -4.87 -3.77 -16.04
CA ASP A 427 -5.09 -4.76 -14.98
C ASP A 427 -6.30 -4.45 -14.09
N VAL A 428 -6.71 -3.18 -14.02
CA VAL A 428 -7.91 -2.75 -13.30
C VAL A 428 -9.06 -2.39 -14.27
N PRO A 429 -10.14 -3.20 -14.31
CA PRO A 429 -11.30 -2.90 -15.14
C PRO A 429 -12.10 -1.71 -14.58
N MET A 430 -12.81 -1.00 -15.46
CA MET A 430 -13.78 0.01 -15.02
C MET A 430 -14.95 -0.68 -14.30
N PRO A 431 -15.32 -0.24 -13.09
CA PRO A 431 -16.44 -0.86 -12.37
C PRO A 431 -17.78 -0.54 -13.07
N ASP A 432 -18.71 -1.50 -13.04
CA ASP A 432 -20.10 -1.24 -13.42
C ASP A 432 -20.78 -0.40 -12.34
N THR A 433 -20.98 0.88 -12.64
CA THR A 433 -21.55 1.86 -11.70
C THR A 433 -23.01 1.56 -11.36
N SER A 434 -23.73 0.82 -12.21
CA SER A 434 -25.11 0.39 -11.95
C SER A 434 -25.20 -0.74 -10.94
N ALA A 435 -24.11 -1.50 -10.76
CA ALA A 435 -24.00 -2.62 -9.85
C ALA A 435 -23.49 -2.25 -8.44
N LEU A 436 -23.10 -1.00 -8.19
CA LEU A 436 -22.54 -0.58 -6.90
C LEU A 436 -23.57 -0.67 -5.76
N ARG A 437 -23.18 -1.29 -4.64
CA ARG A 437 -24.07 -1.53 -3.48
C ARG A 437 -23.32 -1.33 -2.16
N GLY A 438 -24.08 -1.11 -1.09
CA GLY A 438 -23.54 -1.02 0.27
C GLY A 438 -22.48 0.07 0.42
N ASP A 439 -21.28 -0.33 0.82
CA ASP A 439 -20.16 0.58 1.11
C ASP A 439 -19.63 1.34 -0.11
N GLU A 440 -19.89 0.84 -1.32
CA GLU A 440 -19.47 1.48 -2.58
C GLU A 440 -20.19 2.82 -2.84
N TRP A 441 -21.34 3.05 -2.20
CA TRP A 441 -22.02 4.35 -2.18
C TRP A 441 -21.32 5.39 -1.32
N ILE A 442 -20.47 4.96 -0.39
CA ILE A 442 -19.62 5.84 0.42
C ILE A 442 -18.28 6.04 -0.25
N PHE A 443 -17.70 4.99 -0.83
CA PHE A 443 -16.37 5.04 -1.42
C PHE A 443 -16.12 3.84 -2.35
N CYS A 444 -15.65 4.10 -3.57
CA CYS A 444 -15.31 3.06 -4.54
C CYS A 444 -13.91 3.32 -5.12
N SER A 445 -12.87 2.72 -4.54
CA SER A 445 -11.49 2.90 -5.03
C SER A 445 -11.24 2.30 -6.42
N ALA A 446 -12.04 1.31 -6.84
CA ALA A 446 -11.86 0.67 -8.14
C ALA A 446 -11.96 1.66 -9.30
N LEU A 447 -12.82 2.68 -9.19
CA LEU A 447 -13.00 3.67 -10.25
C LEU A 447 -11.77 4.59 -10.44
N PRO A 448 -11.25 5.29 -9.40
CA PRO A 448 -9.97 6.00 -9.49
C PRO A 448 -8.81 5.13 -9.96
N GLN A 449 -8.74 3.89 -9.48
CA GLN A 449 -7.69 2.95 -9.86
C GLN A 449 -7.78 2.64 -11.36
N ALA A 450 -8.97 2.36 -11.88
CA ALA A 450 -9.20 2.08 -13.30
C ALA A 450 -8.89 3.29 -14.19
N VAL A 451 -9.25 4.51 -13.77
CA VAL A 451 -8.91 5.76 -14.47
C VAL A 451 -7.41 5.96 -14.49
N SER A 452 -6.77 5.88 -13.32
CA SER A 452 -5.33 6.11 -13.22
C SER A 452 -4.51 5.04 -13.95
N THR A 453 -4.93 3.78 -13.91
CA THR A 453 -4.30 2.70 -14.72
C THR A 453 -4.26 3.08 -16.20
N ARG A 454 -5.38 3.53 -16.77
CA ARG A 454 -5.46 3.93 -18.19
C ARG A 454 -4.69 5.22 -18.50
N ALA A 455 -4.72 6.19 -17.59
CA ALA A 455 -4.05 7.47 -17.78
C ALA A 455 -2.52 7.37 -17.65
N GLU A 456 -2.06 6.58 -16.69
CA GLU A 456 -0.67 6.57 -16.20
C GLU A 456 0.08 5.28 -16.54
N MET A 457 -0.51 4.09 -16.30
CA MET A 457 0.17 2.81 -16.51
C MET A 457 0.19 2.39 -17.97
N MET A 458 -0.93 2.61 -18.67
CA MET A 458 -1.11 2.20 -20.06
C MET A 458 -0.70 3.28 -21.08
N ALA A 459 -0.16 4.41 -20.60
CA ALA A 459 0.29 5.48 -21.48
C ALA A 459 1.38 4.99 -22.44
N ARG A 460 1.32 5.45 -23.69
CA ARG A 460 2.31 5.16 -24.73
C ARG A 460 2.93 6.45 -25.20
N TYR A 461 4.20 6.38 -25.60
CA TYR A 461 4.95 7.54 -26.10
C TYR A 461 5.05 7.49 -27.63
N ASP A 462 3.89 7.42 -28.28
CA ASP A 462 3.72 7.29 -29.73
C ASP A 462 3.02 8.51 -30.35
N ARG A 463 2.82 9.58 -29.56
CA ARG A 463 2.19 10.83 -29.99
C ARG A 463 3.16 12.00 -29.90
N GLU A 464 2.93 13.04 -30.70
CA GLU A 464 3.82 14.22 -30.71
C GLU A 464 3.81 15.00 -29.38
N ASP A 465 2.70 14.95 -28.63
CA ASP A 465 2.55 15.60 -27.33
C ASP A 465 3.19 14.81 -26.18
N LEU A 466 3.54 13.54 -26.43
CA LEU A 466 4.11 12.62 -25.45
C LEU A 466 5.08 11.66 -26.15
N ASP A 467 6.34 12.09 -26.30
CA ASP A 467 7.34 11.43 -27.16
C ASP A 467 8.52 10.80 -26.39
N GLY A 468 8.58 10.98 -25.07
CA GLY A 468 9.68 10.50 -24.22
C GLY A 468 11.02 11.19 -24.48
N ARG A 469 11.04 12.31 -25.20
CA ARG A 469 12.24 13.10 -25.52
C ARG A 469 12.10 14.56 -25.11
N ARG A 470 10.97 15.17 -25.44
CA ARG A 470 10.58 16.53 -25.05
C ARG A 470 9.58 16.50 -23.91
N THR A 471 8.69 15.51 -23.90
CA THR A 471 7.67 15.34 -22.85
C THR A 471 7.58 13.90 -22.40
N CYS A 472 7.25 13.69 -21.13
CA CYS A 472 6.93 12.40 -20.55
C CYS A 472 5.84 12.54 -19.49
N ILE A 473 5.45 11.43 -18.87
CA ILE A 473 4.51 11.42 -17.74
C ILE A 473 5.25 11.08 -16.45
N GLN A 474 4.97 11.83 -15.39
CA GLN A 474 5.28 11.41 -14.02
C GLN A 474 4.20 10.49 -13.47
N ARG A 475 4.57 9.52 -12.63
CA ARG A 475 3.66 8.54 -12.03
C ARG A 475 3.35 8.89 -10.57
N ILE A 476 2.07 8.92 -10.26
CA ILE A 476 1.56 8.83 -8.88
C ILE A 476 1.07 7.42 -8.62
N HIS A 477 0.42 6.80 -9.60
CA HIS A 477 0.04 5.40 -9.52
C HIS A 477 1.27 4.54 -9.69
N VAL A 478 1.74 3.98 -8.59
CA VAL A 478 2.85 3.05 -8.50
C VAL A 478 2.30 1.77 -7.89
N THR A 479 2.95 0.66 -8.20
CA THR A 479 2.66 -0.65 -7.63
C THR A 479 3.79 -1.01 -6.66
N GLY A 480 3.49 -1.81 -5.64
CA GLY A 480 4.49 -2.26 -4.65
C GLY A 480 5.73 -2.88 -5.32
N GLY A 481 5.53 -3.72 -6.32
CA GLY A 481 6.56 -4.20 -7.25
C GLY A 481 6.65 -3.40 -8.55
N THR A 482 7.64 -3.70 -9.39
CA THR A 482 7.88 -3.03 -10.68
C THR A 482 8.22 -1.53 -10.54
N CYS A 483 9.01 -1.16 -9.54
CA CYS A 483 9.45 0.22 -9.36
C CYS A 483 10.89 0.32 -8.87
N GLY A 484 11.57 1.44 -9.15
CA GLY A 484 12.97 1.62 -8.81
C GLY A 484 13.33 3.02 -8.38
N ALA A 485 14.53 3.18 -7.86
CA ALA A 485 15.10 4.46 -7.49
C ALA A 485 16.60 4.54 -7.82
N TRP A 486 17.03 5.72 -8.24
CA TRP A 486 18.43 6.06 -8.37
C TRP A 486 19.03 6.35 -6.99
N ILE A 487 20.22 5.82 -6.68
CA ILE A 487 20.75 5.84 -5.30
C ILE A 487 21.13 7.25 -4.83
N GLU A 488 21.73 8.08 -5.68
CA GLU A 488 21.95 9.51 -5.37
C GLU A 488 20.65 10.25 -5.12
N ASP A 489 19.58 9.98 -5.88
CA ASP A 489 18.28 10.63 -5.65
C ASP A 489 17.67 10.16 -4.31
N LEU A 490 17.90 8.89 -3.90
CA LEU A 490 17.55 8.42 -2.55
C LEU A 490 18.33 9.18 -1.47
N ARG A 491 19.65 9.34 -1.62
CA ARG A 491 20.50 10.04 -0.64
C ARG A 491 20.20 11.54 -0.56
N ARG A 492 19.85 12.16 -1.69
CA ARG A 492 19.51 13.59 -1.81
C ARG A 492 18.13 13.92 -1.25
N HIS A 493 17.11 13.15 -1.61
CA HIS A 493 15.71 13.47 -1.26
C HIS A 493 15.22 12.71 -0.02
N ARG A 494 15.88 11.61 0.35
CA ARG A 494 15.63 10.80 1.54
C ARG A 494 14.15 10.38 1.71
N PRO A 495 13.49 9.88 0.65
CA PRO A 495 12.12 9.39 0.77
C PRO A 495 12.03 8.15 1.67
N PHE A 496 10.92 8.05 2.40
CA PHE A 496 10.61 6.93 3.29
C PHE A 496 9.12 6.69 3.39
N THR A 497 8.74 5.48 3.76
CA THR A 497 7.39 5.14 4.19
C THR A 497 7.36 5.00 5.71
N PRO A 498 6.45 5.68 6.43
CA PRO A 498 6.38 5.53 7.88
C PRO A 498 6.15 4.10 8.34
N THR A 499 6.81 3.69 9.43
CA THR A 499 6.84 2.29 9.91
C THR A 499 5.49 1.75 10.39
N PHE A 500 4.47 2.59 10.53
CA PHE A 500 3.11 2.21 10.92
C PHE A 500 2.17 2.02 9.72
N ILE A 501 2.63 2.27 8.48
CA ILE A 501 1.84 2.04 7.27
C ILE A 501 1.86 0.54 6.96
N GLY A 502 0.74 -0.13 7.21
CA GLY A 502 0.56 -1.57 6.99
C GLY A 502 -0.03 -1.97 5.64
N ARG A 503 -0.15 -1.05 4.68
CA ARG A 503 -0.65 -1.32 3.32
C ARG A 503 -0.41 -0.13 2.39
N ALA A 504 -0.16 -0.39 1.11
CA ALA A 504 0.06 0.65 0.08
C ALA A 504 1.25 1.55 0.42
N GLU A 505 2.32 0.91 0.88
CA GLU A 505 3.57 1.51 1.29
C GLU A 505 4.26 2.28 0.17
N ASP A 506 4.09 1.86 -1.08
CA ASP A 506 4.57 2.52 -2.29
C ASP A 506 3.92 3.90 -2.48
N GLN A 507 2.65 4.02 -2.16
CA GLN A 507 1.91 5.29 -2.26
C GLN A 507 2.29 6.23 -1.13
N ALA A 508 2.42 5.70 0.09
CA ALA A 508 2.90 6.46 1.23
C ALA A 508 4.36 6.91 1.04
N TYR A 509 5.18 6.12 0.34
CA TYR A 509 6.56 6.50 0.02
C TYR A 509 6.62 7.83 -0.74
N LEU A 510 5.75 7.97 -1.75
CA LEU A 510 5.68 9.16 -2.59
C LEU A 510 5.28 10.41 -1.80
N LEU A 511 4.37 10.27 -0.82
CA LEU A 511 3.97 11.37 0.08
C LEU A 511 5.18 12.03 0.76
N SER A 512 6.22 11.25 1.09
CA SER A 512 7.41 11.75 1.77
C SER A 512 8.32 12.66 0.93
N CYS A 513 8.14 12.66 -0.40
CA CYS A 513 8.94 13.43 -1.36
C CYS A 513 8.10 14.30 -2.30
N LEU A 514 6.84 14.58 -1.94
CA LEU A 514 6.00 15.51 -2.69
C LEU A 514 6.51 16.95 -2.65
N PHE A 515 7.20 17.32 -1.56
CA PHE A 515 7.72 18.65 -1.31
C PHE A 515 9.24 18.71 -1.59
N ALA A 516 9.73 19.90 -1.95
CA ALA A 516 11.10 20.07 -2.44
C ALA A 516 12.10 20.03 -1.30
N SER A 517 13.10 19.16 -1.43
CA SER A 517 14.34 19.21 -0.68
C SER A 517 15.42 19.80 -1.60
N GLY A 518 15.68 21.10 -1.50
CA GLY A 518 16.71 21.76 -2.31
C GLY A 518 16.28 22.17 -3.72
N GLY A 519 15.02 22.61 -3.90
CA GLY A 519 14.57 23.35 -5.08
C GLY A 519 14.07 22.53 -6.28
N GLU A 520 13.94 21.21 -6.14
CA GLU A 520 13.42 20.29 -7.16
C GLU A 520 12.65 19.15 -6.47
N PHE A 521 11.56 18.68 -7.08
CA PHE A 521 10.72 17.62 -6.51
C PHE A 521 11.04 16.24 -7.10
N LEU A 522 11.23 15.23 -6.25
CA LEU A 522 11.47 13.86 -6.71
C LEU A 522 10.18 13.18 -7.16
N ARG A 523 10.19 12.59 -8.36
CA ARG A 523 9.03 11.96 -8.99
C ARG A 523 9.40 10.65 -9.67
N TYR A 524 8.39 9.77 -9.82
CA TYR A 524 8.50 8.58 -10.65
C TYR A 524 8.33 8.96 -12.11
N VAL A 525 9.23 8.51 -12.98
CA VAL A 525 8.99 8.51 -14.42
C VAL A 525 8.20 7.29 -14.83
N HIS A 526 7.24 7.49 -15.72
CA HIS A 526 6.64 6.40 -16.46
C HIS A 526 7.59 5.92 -17.57
N LYS A 527 7.92 4.63 -17.55
CA LYS A 527 8.59 3.97 -18.68
C LYS A 527 7.58 3.11 -19.46
N PRO A 528 7.12 3.53 -20.66
CA PRO A 528 6.21 2.71 -21.45
C PRO A 528 6.90 1.41 -21.83
N GLY A 529 6.17 0.30 -21.71
CA GLY A 529 6.69 -1.04 -21.98
C GLY A 529 7.48 -1.68 -20.83
N LEU A 530 7.83 -0.97 -19.75
CA LEU A 530 8.33 -1.64 -18.54
C LEU A 530 7.14 -2.29 -17.82
N ILE A 531 6.77 -3.51 -18.22
CA ILE A 531 5.56 -4.18 -17.78
C ILE A 531 5.91 -5.57 -17.22
N MET A 532 5.35 -5.90 -16.07
CA MET A 532 5.37 -7.25 -15.51
C MET A 532 3.98 -7.87 -15.59
N ARG A 533 3.93 -9.19 -15.77
CA ARG A 533 2.69 -9.97 -15.74
C ARG A 533 2.42 -10.41 -14.32
N HIS A 534 1.19 -10.23 -13.85
CA HIS A 534 0.77 -10.60 -12.50
C HIS A 534 0.08 -11.97 -12.49
N ASP A 535 0.70 -12.95 -11.84
CA ASP A 535 0.27 -14.35 -11.87
C ASP A 535 -0.43 -14.79 -10.56
N LYS A 536 -1.25 -13.90 -9.96
CA LYS A 536 -1.94 -14.15 -8.67
C LYS A 536 -2.71 -15.48 -8.58
N GLY A 537 -3.30 -15.91 -9.69
CA GLY A 537 -4.14 -17.11 -9.74
C GLY A 537 -3.38 -18.44 -9.55
N ALA A 538 -2.05 -18.41 -9.61
CA ALA A 538 -1.21 -19.61 -9.48
C ALA A 538 -0.93 -20.05 -8.03
N PHE A 539 -1.19 -19.18 -7.04
CA PHE A 539 -0.80 -19.41 -5.65
C PHE A 539 -2.01 -19.67 -4.74
N ALA A 540 -1.76 -20.28 -3.57
CA ALA A 540 -2.75 -20.88 -2.68
C ALA A 540 -4.02 -20.01 -2.45
N ALA A 541 -5.09 -20.31 -3.19
CA ALA A 541 -6.37 -19.59 -3.15
C ALA A 541 -7.02 -19.60 -1.75
N GLU A 542 -6.69 -20.59 -0.92
CA GLU A 542 -7.19 -20.70 0.46
C GLU A 542 -6.59 -19.64 1.39
N ALA A 543 -5.29 -19.35 1.27
CA ALA A 543 -4.63 -18.29 2.03
C ALA A 543 -5.16 -16.89 1.63
N VAL A 544 -5.42 -16.68 0.33
CA VAL A 544 -6.02 -15.43 -0.18
C VAL A 544 -7.43 -15.20 0.39
N ARG A 545 -8.25 -16.25 0.49
CA ARG A 545 -9.59 -16.16 1.12
C ARG A 545 -9.49 -15.84 2.61
N ALA A 546 -8.59 -16.50 3.34
CA ALA A 546 -8.37 -16.24 4.77
C ALA A 546 -7.88 -14.81 5.07
N ALA A 547 -7.14 -14.19 4.14
CA ALA A 547 -6.63 -12.82 4.27
C ALA A 547 -7.62 -11.73 3.81
N ALA A 548 -8.73 -12.08 3.13
CA ALA A 548 -9.61 -11.10 2.46
C ALA A 548 -10.22 -10.07 3.43
N ALA A 549 -10.72 -10.50 4.59
CA ALA A 549 -11.24 -9.59 5.62
C ALA A 549 -10.13 -8.68 6.16
N GLY A 550 -8.94 -9.22 6.38
CA GLY A 550 -7.76 -8.48 6.82
C GLY A 550 -7.33 -7.38 5.83
N LYS A 551 -7.33 -7.71 4.54
CA LYS A 551 -7.08 -6.79 3.42
C LYS A 551 -8.12 -5.66 3.38
N GLN A 552 -9.40 -6.01 3.46
CA GLN A 552 -10.50 -5.03 3.45
C GLN A 552 -10.37 -4.02 4.60
N VAL A 553 -10.09 -4.51 5.82
CA VAL A 553 -9.85 -3.64 6.99
C VAL A 553 -8.60 -2.78 6.79
N GLY A 554 -7.55 -3.31 6.15
CA GLY A 554 -6.36 -2.56 5.78
C GLY A 554 -6.67 -1.32 4.91
N ASP A 555 -7.57 -1.44 3.93
CA ASP A 555 -8.01 -0.31 3.11
C ASP A 555 -8.81 0.74 3.91
N TYR A 556 -9.52 0.34 4.96
CA TYR A 556 -10.19 1.27 5.86
C TYR A 556 -9.18 2.03 6.74
N ILE A 557 -8.19 1.31 7.30
CA ILE A 557 -7.11 1.90 8.09
C ILE A 557 -6.29 2.87 7.24
N ARG A 558 -6.03 2.51 5.98
CA ARG A 558 -5.34 3.36 5.02
C ARG A 558 -5.98 4.73 4.86
N MET A 559 -7.33 4.83 4.87
CA MET A 559 -8.01 6.13 4.82
C MET A 559 -7.66 7.00 6.04
N LEU A 560 -7.60 6.41 7.23
CA LEU A 560 -7.23 7.10 8.47
C LEU A 560 -5.77 7.55 8.40
N LEU A 561 -4.87 6.62 8.12
CA LEU A 561 -3.43 6.85 8.15
C LEU A 561 -2.96 7.81 7.05
N PHE A 562 -3.47 7.71 5.83
CA PHE A 562 -3.06 8.61 4.74
C PHE A 562 -3.55 10.03 5.00
N THR A 563 -4.74 10.18 5.61
CA THR A 563 -5.25 11.48 6.00
C THR A 563 -4.38 12.12 7.09
N GLU A 564 -4.02 11.37 8.13
CA GLU A 564 -3.13 11.90 9.18
C GLU A 564 -1.71 12.12 8.69
N TYR A 565 -1.21 11.26 7.80
CA TYR A 565 0.10 11.45 7.21
C TYR A 565 0.13 12.73 6.36
N ALA A 566 -0.86 12.96 5.49
CA ALA A 566 -0.98 14.19 4.72
C ALA A 566 -1.05 15.44 5.62
N ARG A 567 -1.70 15.36 6.80
CA ARG A 567 -1.73 16.45 7.79
C ARG A 567 -0.37 16.71 8.45
N ALA A 568 0.49 15.70 8.52
CA ALA A 568 1.85 15.82 9.06
C ALA A 568 2.87 16.35 8.05
N LEU A 569 2.48 16.50 6.77
CA LEU A 569 3.36 17.02 5.73
C LEU A 569 3.41 18.56 5.72
N PRO A 570 4.46 19.16 5.10
CA PRO A 570 4.61 20.62 5.05
C PRO A 570 3.50 21.37 4.29
N TRP A 571 2.83 20.71 3.34
CA TRP A 571 1.79 21.33 2.52
C TRP A 571 0.40 21.22 3.16
N PRO A 572 -0.52 22.14 2.84
CA PRO A 572 -1.93 21.96 3.13
C PRO A 572 -2.45 20.61 2.62
N VAL A 573 -3.34 19.98 3.39
CA VAL A 573 -3.88 18.64 3.07
C VAL A 573 -4.54 18.60 1.69
N GLU A 574 -5.33 19.63 1.34
CA GLU A 574 -6.01 19.67 0.04
C GLU A 574 -5.02 19.85 -1.12
N GLU A 575 -3.89 20.51 -0.91
CA GLU A 575 -2.81 20.63 -1.90
C GLU A 575 -2.09 19.28 -2.08
N THR A 576 -1.67 18.66 -0.98
CA THR A 576 -1.09 17.31 -0.97
C THR A 576 -1.99 16.32 -1.71
N LYS A 577 -3.27 16.32 -1.35
CA LYS A 577 -4.30 15.48 -1.96
C LYS A 577 -4.43 15.74 -3.46
N GLY A 578 -4.56 17.00 -3.88
CA GLY A 578 -4.72 17.36 -5.29
C GLY A 578 -3.57 16.87 -6.18
N VAL A 579 -2.34 16.80 -5.66
CA VAL A 579 -1.21 16.22 -6.41
C VAL A 579 -1.39 14.73 -6.62
N VAL A 580 -1.87 14.01 -5.61
CA VAL A 580 -1.90 12.54 -5.62
C VAL A 580 -3.27 11.94 -5.98
N ASP A 581 -4.26 12.79 -6.25
CA ASP A 581 -5.57 12.42 -6.78
C ASP A 581 -5.49 11.90 -8.22
N PRO A 582 -6.37 10.97 -8.63
CA PRO A 582 -7.41 10.35 -7.81
C PRO A 582 -6.93 9.04 -7.15
N PHE A 583 -5.77 8.48 -7.55
CA PHE A 583 -5.33 7.15 -7.12
C PHE A 583 -5.02 7.07 -5.62
N THR A 584 -4.07 7.85 -5.13
CA THR A 584 -3.70 7.89 -3.70
C THR A 584 -4.62 8.83 -2.94
N GLY A 585 -4.97 9.96 -3.55
CA GLY A 585 -5.67 11.05 -2.87
C GLY A 585 -7.12 10.73 -2.52
N CYS A 586 -7.75 9.74 -3.17
CA CYS A 586 -9.05 9.22 -2.71
C CYS A 586 -9.02 8.68 -1.27
N PHE A 587 -7.86 8.20 -0.79
CA PHE A 587 -7.70 7.75 0.59
C PHE A 587 -7.42 8.89 1.58
N ILE A 588 -7.20 10.12 1.11
CA ILE A 588 -7.05 11.31 1.96
C ILE A 588 -8.43 11.96 2.08
N SER A 589 -9.14 11.75 3.19
CA SER A 589 -10.53 12.18 3.35
C SER A 589 -10.68 13.40 4.26
N ARG A 590 -11.74 14.18 4.04
CA ARG A 590 -12.17 15.22 4.98
C ARG A 590 -12.80 14.64 6.24
N ILE A 591 -13.39 13.45 6.12
CA ILE A 591 -14.12 12.73 7.17
C ILE A 591 -13.66 11.25 7.25
N PRO A 592 -12.36 11.00 7.46
CA PRO A 592 -11.78 9.67 7.34
C PRO A 592 -12.39 8.65 8.30
N VAL A 593 -12.72 9.03 9.54
CA VAL A 593 -13.34 8.13 10.54
C VAL A 593 -14.75 7.76 10.11
N THR A 594 -15.56 8.75 9.72
CA THR A 594 -16.93 8.55 9.24
C THR A 594 -16.94 7.63 8.03
N ALA A 595 -16.06 7.88 7.04
CA ALA A 595 -15.98 7.05 5.84
C ALA A 595 -15.55 5.61 6.18
N ALA A 596 -14.48 5.42 6.96
CA ALA A 596 -13.99 4.09 7.32
C ALA A 596 -15.03 3.27 8.11
N VAL A 597 -15.70 3.88 9.10
CA VAL A 597 -16.71 3.20 9.92
C VAL A 597 -17.97 2.87 9.11
N LEU A 598 -18.44 3.79 8.26
CA LEU A 598 -19.59 3.52 7.39
C LEU A 598 -19.27 2.41 6.38
N ARG A 599 -18.07 2.40 5.81
CA ARG A 599 -17.64 1.33 4.90
C ARG A 599 -17.62 -0.02 5.61
N LEU A 600 -17.05 -0.10 6.81
CA LEU A 600 -17.07 -1.32 7.61
C LEU A 600 -18.50 -1.83 7.85
N ALA A 601 -19.38 -0.95 8.35
CA ALA A 601 -20.74 -1.33 8.72
C ALA A 601 -21.60 -1.73 7.50
N LEU A 602 -21.49 -1.00 6.39
CA LEU A 602 -22.22 -1.30 5.17
C LEU A 602 -21.68 -2.54 4.45
N LYS A 603 -20.37 -2.77 4.46
CA LYS A 603 -19.78 -4.00 3.93
C LYS A 603 -20.23 -5.21 4.73
N ALA A 604 -20.19 -5.15 6.06
CA ALA A 604 -20.71 -6.21 6.91
C ALA A 604 -22.21 -6.46 6.67
N ALA A 605 -23.02 -5.40 6.58
CA ALA A 605 -24.45 -5.53 6.29
C ALA A 605 -24.71 -6.19 4.93
N ARG A 606 -23.93 -5.83 3.90
CA ARG A 606 -23.98 -6.47 2.59
C ARG A 606 -23.65 -7.95 2.67
N THR A 607 -22.55 -8.30 3.32
CA THR A 607 -22.09 -9.68 3.46
C THR A 607 -23.09 -10.54 4.25
N PHE A 608 -23.75 -10.01 5.27
CA PHE A 608 -24.88 -10.69 5.93
C PHE A 608 -26.08 -10.89 4.99
N ALA A 609 -26.41 -9.91 4.14
CA ALA A 609 -27.50 -10.03 3.17
C ALA A 609 -27.21 -11.07 2.08
N GLU A 610 -25.94 -11.27 1.75
CA GLU A 610 -25.45 -12.28 0.81
C GLU A 610 -25.38 -13.69 1.45
N GLY A 611 -25.64 -13.81 2.76
CA GLY A 611 -25.69 -15.09 3.48
C GLY A 611 -24.35 -15.58 4.05
N ASP A 612 -23.28 -14.78 3.95
CA ASP A 612 -21.96 -15.13 4.48
C ASP A 612 -21.73 -14.52 5.88
N SER A 613 -22.50 -15.00 6.85
CA SER A 613 -22.45 -14.50 8.22
C SER A 613 -21.08 -14.60 8.86
N ARG A 614 -20.33 -15.68 8.58
CA ARG A 614 -19.01 -15.91 9.15
C ARG A 614 -18.02 -14.81 8.74
N THR A 615 -17.90 -14.55 7.44
CA THR A 615 -17.00 -13.49 6.93
C THR A 615 -17.43 -12.12 7.44
N ALA A 616 -18.75 -11.87 7.55
CA ALA A 616 -19.25 -10.62 8.10
C ALA A 616 -18.86 -10.45 9.58
N CYS A 617 -18.94 -11.50 10.41
CA CYS A 617 -18.49 -11.47 11.79
C CYS A 617 -16.98 -11.25 11.90
N GLU A 618 -16.18 -11.97 11.13
CA GLU A 618 -14.71 -11.81 11.08
C GLU A 618 -14.32 -10.37 10.69
N LEU A 619 -15.04 -9.78 9.72
CA LEU A 619 -14.85 -8.40 9.32
C LEU A 619 -15.15 -7.41 10.46
N LEU A 620 -16.24 -7.62 11.22
CA LEU A 620 -16.61 -6.77 12.35
C LEU A 620 -15.60 -6.86 13.50
N GLU A 621 -15.20 -8.06 13.87
CA GLU A 621 -14.24 -8.32 14.96
C GLU A 621 -12.86 -7.75 14.61
N GLY A 622 -12.33 -8.10 13.43
CA GLY A 622 -11.05 -7.60 12.93
C GLY A 622 -11.08 -6.09 12.69
N GLY A 623 -12.19 -5.57 12.16
CA GLY A 623 -12.42 -4.15 11.94
C GLY A 623 -12.40 -3.36 13.24
N ALA A 624 -13.20 -3.76 14.24
CA ALA A 624 -13.26 -3.08 15.54
C ALA A 624 -11.90 -3.09 16.25
N ALA A 625 -11.23 -4.25 16.29
CA ALA A 625 -9.95 -4.41 16.98
C ALA A 625 -8.81 -3.58 16.35
N ARG A 626 -8.80 -3.44 15.02
CA ARG A 626 -7.72 -2.76 14.29
C ARG A 626 -8.01 -1.28 14.03
N LEU A 627 -9.23 -0.92 13.59
CA LEU A 627 -9.62 0.48 13.37
C LEU A 627 -9.72 1.26 14.68
N GLY A 628 -10.15 0.62 15.76
CA GLY A 628 -10.28 1.26 17.07
C GLY A 628 -8.99 1.90 17.57
N ARG A 629 -7.82 1.36 17.19
CA ARG A 629 -6.49 1.91 17.52
C ARG A 629 -6.20 3.26 16.85
N TRP A 630 -6.87 3.53 15.72
CA TRP A 630 -6.59 4.68 14.85
C TRP A 630 -7.69 5.74 14.86
N MET A 631 -8.82 5.50 15.53
CA MET A 631 -9.94 6.47 15.56
C MET A 631 -9.68 7.71 16.43
N GLY A 632 -8.57 7.74 17.19
CA GLY A 632 -8.18 8.83 18.08
C GLY A 632 -9.13 9.05 19.28
N ASP A 633 -8.69 9.83 20.27
CA ASP A 633 -9.56 10.27 21.37
C ASP A 633 -10.41 11.48 20.92
N PRO A 634 -11.73 11.50 21.14
CA PRO A 634 -12.61 12.65 20.82
C PRO A 634 -12.20 14.01 21.43
N SER A 635 -11.41 14.07 22.49
CA SER A 635 -10.92 15.32 23.08
C SER A 635 -9.67 15.84 22.35
N GLY A 636 -9.87 16.49 21.20
CA GLY A 636 -8.83 17.00 20.29
C GLY A 636 -7.95 18.13 20.84
N GLY A 637 -7.18 17.86 21.90
CA GLY A 637 -6.20 18.79 22.49
C GLY A 637 -4.82 18.19 22.77
N GLY A 638 -4.58 16.92 22.44
CA GLY A 638 -3.27 16.29 22.60
C GLY A 638 -2.33 16.55 21.40
N PRO A 639 -1.00 16.46 21.60
CA PRO A 639 -0.04 16.46 20.50
C PRO A 639 -0.42 15.41 19.45
N ASN A 640 -0.25 15.73 18.16
CA ASN A 640 -0.49 14.75 17.09
C ASN A 640 0.65 13.71 17.09
N VAL A 641 0.45 12.65 17.86
CA VAL A 641 1.40 11.53 18.04
C VAL A 641 1.89 10.97 16.70
N LEU A 642 1.01 10.93 15.68
CA LEU A 642 1.39 10.47 14.34
C LEU A 642 2.30 11.46 13.63
N ALA A 643 2.04 12.77 13.72
CA ALA A 643 2.92 13.78 13.14
C ALA A 643 4.29 13.80 13.82
N GLU A 644 4.34 13.66 15.15
CA GLU A 644 5.60 13.54 15.90
C GLU A 644 6.38 12.30 15.50
N ARG A 645 5.70 11.15 15.34
CA ARG A 645 6.30 9.91 14.86
C ARG A 645 6.86 10.07 13.44
N VAL A 646 6.10 10.64 12.51
CA VAL A 646 6.58 10.92 11.14
C VAL A 646 7.81 11.82 11.16
N ALA A 647 7.83 12.85 12.01
CA ALA A 647 8.98 13.75 12.14
C ALA A 647 10.20 13.04 12.75
N ALA A 648 10.01 12.16 13.74
CA ALA A 648 11.07 11.36 14.34
C ALA A 648 11.67 10.36 13.34
N GLU A 649 10.84 9.63 12.61
CA GLU A 649 11.29 8.68 11.59
C GLU A 649 12.02 9.40 10.44
N ARG A 650 11.57 10.59 10.04
CA ARG A 650 12.29 11.44 9.06
C ARG A 650 13.69 11.81 9.55
N ARG A 651 13.83 12.21 10.82
CA ARG A 651 15.14 12.53 11.40
C ARG A 651 16.05 11.31 11.43
N ALA A 652 15.52 10.16 11.84
CA ALA A 652 16.26 8.90 11.85
C ALA A 652 16.79 8.52 10.45
N TRP A 653 15.94 8.60 9.41
CA TRP A 653 16.40 8.35 8.03
C TRP A 653 17.38 9.41 7.53
N ASN A 654 17.24 10.67 7.94
CA ASN A 654 18.24 11.70 7.62
C ASN A 654 19.61 11.37 8.23
N ASP A 655 19.64 10.93 9.49
CA ASP A 655 20.87 10.49 10.16
C ASP A 655 21.50 9.28 9.46
N TYR A 656 20.68 8.34 9.00
CA TYR A 656 21.15 7.20 8.21
C TYR A 656 21.88 7.63 6.94
N TYR A 657 21.28 8.50 6.13
CA TYR A 657 21.90 8.93 4.86
C TYR A 657 23.11 9.84 5.11
N ASP A 658 23.06 10.74 6.09
CA ASP A 658 24.24 11.53 6.48
C ASP A 658 25.41 10.65 6.94
N LEU A 659 25.11 9.54 7.64
CA LEU A 659 26.11 8.58 8.06
C LEU A 659 26.75 7.86 6.87
N LEU A 660 25.95 7.45 5.88
CA LEU A 660 26.47 6.84 4.66
C LEU A 660 27.35 7.83 3.87
N ASP A 661 26.95 9.10 3.78
CA ASP A 661 27.75 10.15 3.15
C ASP A 661 29.11 10.33 3.87
N ALA A 662 29.12 10.30 5.20
CA ALA A 662 30.34 10.38 5.99
C ALA A 662 31.24 9.15 5.82
N LEU A 663 30.65 7.94 5.78
CA LEU A 663 31.37 6.69 5.55
C LEU A 663 32.01 6.64 4.18
N GLU A 664 31.27 7.02 3.13
CA GLU A 664 31.79 7.05 1.76
C GLU A 664 33.00 7.98 1.65
N LYS A 665 32.90 9.18 2.23
CA LYS A 665 34.01 10.12 2.29
C LYS A 665 35.22 9.55 3.04
N ALA A 666 35.01 8.91 4.19
CA ALA A 666 36.09 8.31 4.97
C ALA A 666 36.79 7.16 4.22
N LEU A 667 36.05 6.37 3.43
CA LEU A 667 36.62 5.34 2.56
C LEU A 667 37.48 5.95 1.45
N GLU A 668 37.03 7.06 0.84
CA GLU A 668 37.79 7.78 -0.18
C GLU A 668 39.08 8.41 0.37
N GLU A 669 39.06 8.83 1.63
CA GLU A 669 40.23 9.33 2.37
C GLU A 669 41.14 8.21 2.90
N GLY A 670 40.76 6.93 2.73
CA GLY A 670 41.53 5.77 3.16
C GLY A 670 41.53 5.53 4.66
N ASP A 671 40.49 5.95 5.39
CA ASP A 671 40.36 5.74 6.83
C ASP A 671 40.35 4.23 7.17
N PRO A 672 41.34 3.72 7.93
CA PRO A 672 41.39 2.31 8.30
C PRO A 672 40.18 1.82 9.11
N PHE A 673 39.51 2.70 9.84
CA PHE A 673 38.27 2.33 10.55
C PHE A 673 37.13 2.11 9.56
N ALA A 674 36.94 3.01 8.59
CA ALA A 674 35.91 2.87 7.56
C ALA A 674 36.11 1.58 6.75
N HIS A 675 37.34 1.25 6.34
CA HIS A 675 37.62 0.00 5.63
C HIS A 675 37.36 -1.26 6.47
N ARG A 676 37.53 -1.22 7.80
CA ARG A 676 37.12 -2.33 8.67
C ARG A 676 35.61 -2.50 8.68
N LEU A 677 34.86 -1.40 8.74
CA LEU A 677 33.40 -1.44 8.67
C LEU A 677 32.90 -1.92 7.31
N GLU A 678 33.55 -1.52 6.22
CA GLU A 678 33.28 -2.03 4.87
C GLU A 678 33.48 -3.56 4.80
N ALA A 679 34.63 -4.06 5.29
CA ALA A 679 34.90 -5.49 5.33
C ALA A 679 33.88 -6.27 6.18
N GLU A 680 33.47 -5.69 7.32
CA GLU A 680 32.47 -6.30 8.19
C GLU A 680 31.07 -6.32 7.55
N ALA A 681 30.67 -5.23 6.89
CA ALA A 681 29.42 -5.17 6.15
C ALA A 681 29.37 -6.23 5.04
N ARG A 682 30.45 -6.36 4.25
CA ARG A 682 30.58 -7.41 3.23
C ARG A 682 30.46 -8.81 3.84
N ARG A 683 31.18 -9.08 4.93
CA ARG A 683 31.13 -10.37 5.63
C ARG A 683 29.71 -10.73 6.08
N ILE A 684 28.95 -9.77 6.61
CA ILE A 684 27.56 -9.98 7.02
C ILE A 684 26.67 -10.25 5.82
N ILE A 685 26.77 -9.45 4.75
CA ILE A 685 25.98 -9.59 3.53
C ILE A 685 26.28 -10.92 2.82
N ASP A 686 27.54 -11.31 2.69
CA ASP A 686 27.95 -12.59 2.09
C ASP A 686 27.40 -13.78 2.92
N GLY A 687 27.30 -13.62 4.24
CA GLY A 687 26.65 -14.59 5.13
C GLY A 687 25.12 -14.66 4.98
N CYS A 688 24.52 -13.78 4.20
CA CYS A 688 23.10 -13.80 3.84
C CYS A 688 22.86 -14.43 2.45
N GLU A 689 23.90 -14.75 1.68
CA GLU A 689 23.75 -15.38 0.36
C GLU A 689 23.18 -16.79 0.51
N LEU A 690 22.04 -17.05 -0.14
CA LEU A 690 21.40 -18.35 -0.19
C LEU A 690 22.17 -19.28 -1.11
N ARG A 691 22.49 -20.47 -0.63
CA ARG A 691 23.09 -21.55 -1.43
C ARG A 691 21.98 -22.47 -1.89
N VAL A 692 21.47 -22.20 -3.09
CA VAL A 692 20.42 -22.96 -3.77
C VAL A 692 21.01 -23.82 -4.86
#